data_AF-A0A2S0NJJ9-F1
#
_entry.id   AF-A0A2S0NJJ9-F1
#
_cell.length_a   1.000
_cell.length_b   1.000
_cell.length_c   1.000
_cell.angle_alpha   90.00
_cell.angle_beta   90.00
_cell.angle_gamma   90.00
#
_symmetry.space_group_name_H-M   'P 1'
#
loop_
_entity.id
_entity.type
_entity.pdbx_description
1 polymer ?
#
loop_
_entity_poly.entity_id
_entity_poly.type
_entity_poly.pdbx_seq_one_letter_code
_entity_poly.pdbx_strand_id
1 'polypeptide(L)'
;MKKLLTLLGSISIVAAASATVVACSNGDKKPPNPAPDGKDEIRNLIETLKKDVQKNWNDKIIKPMAPRASFFQNDAESNDYNFFLKNNLKHVYHMSALRARIQEAETLLKEGQNKPDGDKKALADAIDEAKKITESIDAEKGLEVLEVAIEKFNNASTHQAIKSFQAFSIDKSSTPNLDDLKEAIKNAEETLKKGIRKPLDARKVLQSAIKKAIKVTEESEESQAEAAKKELENQVKLFNDTKDQEAFNFYNHITPTQRGELKANVEALLKPTELISELKKEISLSKYSVLLDKFGEKWIENINFNYQTAKIEYLKDPFTNSPQNETEQEFFLANISLDYSTKYNYVDAADATITEKLSGNINIMISDNEIWIDTISNVHKTLAAQLMKTGDDLVWIDKKDLEKTDHNNLKIDATDIIGNSDKYKAGLESYYIKKLIDKLPEKIVEQYFKNTGNPFLQNVTATPNSNIYIQEKSMNRKNELGAMNLQNIIITKLYGKDQGEIRNHDFERQKLYLGKVDDSVKEDWPYQDLADGSQAKNEYLYKDLQKTFENQKSQYETIFEKSYQDVIEPITKNKENKSNLKPEHSDIAKMKKRVVKHEQVTIEGISLKTSNGYSQKLNPLAIDLSVAVNKTSDNESSVNGYVFAAYYNGIKHNLDVFHRFYGMSPTDIRSSSTIPQKGLVFYMTGKPLGEDGKEIGFNIWDWWKDLPPNQGSRPNEEKESFLNATLTQAGHVTRALKLDINNDAKAKNIINQYLYSQMWGSASNDNGFKFNFYQGSTAPQGWNGLNKYTMADNENNGLKAGIHTIGNNSLQTIAFGIENDLFNIQIGEWKIGQAPLDTVHNDGNTEFTLIGKK
;
A
#
# COMPACT_ATOMS: atom_id res chain seq x y z
N MET A 1 16.40 19.53 -11.71
CA MET A 1 16.14 20.99 -11.71
C MET A 1 15.86 21.58 -13.08
N LYS A 2 16.73 21.45 -14.11
CA LYS A 2 16.46 22.04 -15.44
C LYS A 2 15.18 21.50 -16.13
N LYS A 3 14.89 20.20 -16.06
CA LYS A 3 13.64 19.59 -16.58
C LYS A 3 12.37 20.04 -15.81
N LEU A 4 12.51 20.31 -14.51
CA LEU A 4 11.43 20.85 -13.66
C LEU A 4 11.17 22.34 -13.97
N LEU A 5 12.22 23.11 -14.27
CA LEU A 5 12.15 24.49 -14.75
C LEU A 5 11.53 24.60 -16.15
N THR A 6 11.69 23.57 -16.99
CA THR A 6 11.03 23.53 -18.31
C THR A 6 9.53 23.22 -18.15
N LEU A 7 9.17 22.32 -17.23
CA LEU A 7 7.78 22.03 -16.87
C LEU A 7 7.09 23.25 -16.24
N LEU A 8 7.72 23.89 -15.24
CA LEU A 8 7.23 25.12 -14.60
C LEU A 8 7.14 26.28 -15.60
N GLY A 9 8.09 26.43 -16.51
CA GLY A 9 8.07 27.46 -17.56
C GLY A 9 6.89 27.36 -18.53
N SER A 10 6.36 26.15 -18.77
CA SER A 10 5.13 25.94 -19.55
C SER A 10 3.84 26.16 -18.76
N ILE A 11 3.86 26.05 -17.43
CA ILE A 11 2.68 26.17 -16.56
C ILE A 11 2.48 27.62 -16.06
N SER A 12 3.57 28.40 -15.91
CA SER A 12 3.51 29.81 -15.48
C SER A 12 2.70 30.75 -16.40
N ILE A 13 2.37 30.32 -17.62
CA ILE A 13 1.59 31.13 -18.56
C ILE A 13 0.08 30.94 -18.37
N VAL A 14 -0.36 29.88 -17.68
CA VAL A 14 -1.80 29.63 -17.45
C VAL A 14 -2.34 30.42 -16.25
N ALA A 15 -1.48 30.89 -15.34
CA ALA A 15 -1.90 31.64 -14.14
C ALA A 15 -1.96 33.19 -14.30
N ALA A 16 -1.51 33.76 -15.43
CA ALA A 16 -1.43 35.22 -15.62
C ALA A 16 -2.55 35.83 -16.49
N ALA A 17 -3.62 35.11 -16.80
CA ALA A 17 -4.69 35.59 -17.68
C ALA A 17 -6.02 35.93 -16.97
N SER A 18 -6.02 36.14 -15.66
CA SER A 18 -7.17 36.71 -14.93
C SER A 18 -6.84 38.06 -14.30
N ALA A 19 -6.40 39.03 -15.12
CA ALA A 19 -6.49 40.44 -14.80
C ALA A 19 -6.80 41.21 -16.09
N THR A 20 -8.03 41.68 -16.20
CA THR A 20 -8.53 42.56 -17.27
C THR A 20 -7.68 43.83 -17.38
N VAL A 21 -6.94 43.98 -18.47
CA VAL A 21 -6.58 45.29 -19.03
C VAL A 21 -7.18 45.35 -20.43
N VAL A 22 -8.23 46.15 -20.55
CA VAL A 22 -8.87 46.50 -21.82
C VAL A 22 -7.93 47.42 -22.60
N ALA A 23 -7.49 46.96 -23.78
CA ALA A 23 -7.02 47.82 -24.85
C ALA A 23 -7.52 47.24 -26.19
N CYS A 24 -8.52 47.89 -26.77
CA CYS A 24 -9.05 47.56 -28.09
C CYS A 24 -7.99 47.84 -29.17
N SER A 25 -7.71 46.86 -30.02
CA SER A 25 -7.23 47.07 -31.38
C SER A 25 -7.60 45.87 -32.26
N ASN A 26 -8.30 46.17 -33.36
CA ASN A 26 -9.01 45.24 -34.23
C ASN A 26 -8.07 44.39 -35.10
N GLY A 27 -8.37 43.09 -35.24
CA GLY A 27 -7.80 42.20 -36.25
C GLY A 27 -7.96 40.74 -35.88
N ASP A 28 -8.77 40.02 -36.66
CA ASP A 28 -9.18 38.63 -36.46
C ASP A 28 -8.03 37.66 -36.12
N LYS A 29 -7.99 37.17 -34.87
CA LYS A 29 -7.11 36.08 -34.42
C LYS A 29 -7.95 34.88 -34.04
N LYS A 30 -7.74 33.76 -34.73
CA LYS A 30 -8.24 32.45 -34.31
C LYS A 30 -7.61 32.06 -32.96
N PRO A 31 -8.36 31.35 -32.09
CA PRO A 31 -7.88 30.91 -30.79
C PRO A 31 -6.71 29.92 -30.95
N PRO A 32 -5.73 29.90 -30.02
CA PRO A 32 -4.66 28.91 -30.03
C PRO A 32 -5.25 27.52 -29.78
N ASN A 33 -4.88 26.53 -30.59
CA ASN A 33 -5.29 25.12 -30.45
C ASN A 33 -4.09 24.23 -30.05
N PRO A 34 -4.32 23.06 -29.43
CA PRO A 34 -3.73 22.71 -28.14
C PRO A 34 -2.39 21.97 -28.25
N ALA A 35 -1.62 22.11 -27.18
CA ALA A 35 -0.39 21.38 -26.87
C ALA A 35 -0.67 19.86 -26.65
N PRO A 36 0.35 18.99 -26.46
CA PRO A 36 0.16 17.56 -26.19
C PRO A 36 -0.84 17.37 -25.05
N ASP A 37 -1.62 16.29 -25.05
CA ASP A 37 -2.69 16.08 -24.06
C ASP A 37 -2.08 15.97 -22.66
N GLY A 38 -1.91 17.12 -21.98
CA GLY A 38 -1.32 17.24 -20.65
C GLY A 38 -2.04 16.39 -19.60
N LYS A 39 -3.21 15.86 -19.96
CA LYS A 39 -4.01 14.93 -19.18
C LYS A 39 -3.27 13.66 -18.78
N ASP A 40 -2.46 13.06 -19.65
CA ASP A 40 -1.72 11.83 -19.31
C ASP A 40 -0.55 12.10 -18.36
N GLU A 41 0.15 13.23 -18.55
CA GLU A 41 1.20 13.67 -17.64
C GLU A 41 0.62 14.03 -16.26
N ILE A 42 -0.54 14.70 -16.24
CA ILE A 42 -1.29 15.01 -15.02
C ILE A 42 -1.74 13.72 -14.32
N ARG A 43 -2.28 12.72 -15.05
CA ARG A 43 -2.65 11.41 -14.47
C ARG A 43 -1.46 10.71 -13.82
N ASN A 44 -0.31 10.68 -14.49
CA ASN A 44 0.92 10.10 -13.92
C ASN A 44 1.39 10.86 -12.68
N LEU A 45 1.30 12.20 -12.69
CA LEU A 45 1.65 13.04 -11.55
C LEU A 45 0.69 12.82 -10.37
N ILE A 46 -0.61 12.59 -10.63
CA ILE A 46 -1.62 12.24 -9.63
C ILE A 46 -1.28 10.91 -8.97
N GLU A 47 -0.98 9.87 -9.76
CA GLU A 47 -0.59 8.57 -9.20
C GLU A 47 0.68 8.66 -8.35
N THR A 48 1.64 9.51 -8.76
CA THR A 48 2.84 9.81 -7.97
C THR A 48 2.49 10.53 -6.67
N LEU A 49 1.60 11.54 -6.72
CA LEU A 49 1.12 12.26 -5.55
C LEU A 49 0.43 11.30 -4.56
N LYS A 50 -0.50 10.46 -5.02
CA LYS A 50 -1.22 9.49 -4.18
C LYS A 50 -0.25 8.56 -3.45
N LYS A 51 0.75 8.03 -4.18
CA LYS A 51 1.81 7.18 -3.61
C LYS A 51 2.66 7.92 -2.58
N ASP A 52 3.10 9.14 -2.88
CA ASP A 52 3.89 9.95 -1.95
C ASP A 52 3.09 10.31 -0.69
N VAL A 53 1.81 10.66 -0.83
CA VAL A 53 0.91 10.95 0.30
C VAL A 53 0.74 9.71 1.17
N GLN A 54 0.45 8.55 0.59
CA GLN A 54 0.24 7.31 1.33
C GLN A 54 1.52 6.84 2.06
N LYS A 55 2.67 6.93 1.37
CA LYS A 55 3.99 6.63 1.97
C LYS A 55 4.28 7.53 3.16
N ASN A 56 4.14 8.84 3.00
CA ASN A 56 4.44 9.79 4.07
C ASN A 56 3.38 9.79 5.18
N TRP A 57 2.13 9.39 4.88
CA TRP A 57 1.09 9.20 5.90
C TRP A 57 1.50 8.17 6.94
N ASN A 58 2.04 7.03 6.52
CA ASN A 58 2.50 6.00 7.44
C ASN A 58 3.66 6.49 8.32
N ASP A 59 4.66 7.12 7.71
CA ASP A 59 5.88 7.55 8.40
C ASP A 59 5.66 8.77 9.31
N LYS A 60 4.80 9.71 8.91
CA LYS A 60 4.60 11.00 9.61
C LYS A 60 3.36 11.05 10.49
N ILE A 61 2.38 10.17 10.28
CA ILE A 61 1.14 10.15 11.07
C ILE A 61 1.06 8.88 11.90
N ILE A 62 0.97 7.72 11.26
CA ILE A 62 0.70 6.45 11.96
C ILE A 62 1.82 6.10 12.94
N LYS A 63 3.07 6.09 12.46
CA LYS A 63 4.26 5.72 13.25
C LYS A 63 4.45 6.60 14.50
N PRO A 64 4.33 7.95 14.47
CA PRO A 64 4.45 8.77 15.67
C PRO A 64 3.20 8.80 16.57
N MET A 65 1.98 8.57 16.05
CA MET A 65 0.77 8.52 16.87
C MET A 65 0.70 7.25 17.73
N ALA A 66 1.04 6.09 17.17
CA ALA A 66 0.91 4.80 17.84
C ALA A 66 1.56 4.73 19.24
N PRO A 67 2.84 5.14 19.44
CA PRO A 67 3.47 5.12 20.75
C PRO A 67 3.01 6.22 21.71
N ARG A 68 2.44 7.33 21.20
CA ARG A 68 1.83 8.40 22.03
C ARG A 68 0.48 7.97 22.60
N ALA A 69 -0.20 7.04 21.93
CA ALA A 69 -1.49 6.51 22.34
C ALA A 69 -1.38 5.43 23.43
N SER A 70 -0.22 5.22 24.06
CA SER A 70 -0.08 4.36 25.23
C SER A 70 0.71 5.12 26.29
N PHE A 71 0.10 5.43 27.42
CA PHE A 71 0.74 6.24 28.46
C PHE A 71 0.29 5.83 29.86
N PHE A 72 1.13 6.18 30.83
CA PHE A 72 0.95 5.81 32.22
C PHE A 72 -0.03 6.76 32.92
N GLN A 73 -0.78 6.26 33.89
CA GLN A 73 -1.76 7.07 34.64
C GLN A 73 -1.13 8.34 35.26
N ASN A 74 0.11 8.28 35.74
CA ASN A 74 0.78 9.45 36.31
C ASN A 74 1.20 10.47 35.23
N ASP A 75 1.38 10.04 33.98
CA ASP A 75 1.58 10.97 32.85
C ASP A 75 0.29 11.74 32.58
N ALA A 76 -0.86 11.09 32.74
CA ALA A 76 -2.15 11.75 32.61
C ALA A 76 -2.30 12.88 33.63
N GLU A 77 -1.89 12.64 34.88
CA GLU A 77 -1.91 13.64 35.95
C GLU A 77 -0.91 14.77 35.69
N SER A 78 0.31 14.42 35.28
CA SER A 78 1.39 15.40 35.04
C SER A 78 1.13 16.31 33.84
N ASN A 79 0.34 15.85 32.86
CA ASN A 79 0.01 16.62 31.66
C ASN A 79 -1.42 17.19 31.69
N ASP A 80 -2.08 17.19 32.85
CA ASP A 80 -3.46 17.68 33.04
C ASP A 80 -4.50 17.00 32.12
N TYR A 81 -4.28 15.73 31.79
CA TYR A 81 -5.21 14.93 30.99
C TYR A 81 -6.38 14.41 31.83
N ASN A 82 -7.17 15.33 32.39
CA ASN A 82 -8.26 15.05 33.33
C ASN A 82 -9.22 13.94 32.88
N PHE A 83 -9.64 13.90 31.62
CA PHE A 83 -10.53 12.85 31.11
C PHE A 83 -9.94 11.44 31.27
N PHE A 84 -8.61 11.30 31.11
CA PHE A 84 -7.90 10.02 31.13
C PHE A 84 -7.50 9.56 32.53
N LEU A 85 -7.92 10.26 33.59
CA LEU A 85 -7.65 9.82 34.96
C LEU A 85 -8.45 8.56 35.31
N LYS A 86 -7.84 7.63 36.05
CA LYS A 86 -8.43 6.34 36.47
C LYS A 86 -9.87 6.45 36.95
N ASN A 87 -10.15 7.38 37.87
CA ASN A 87 -11.49 7.58 38.44
C ASN A 87 -12.49 8.10 37.40
N ASN A 88 -12.05 8.98 36.50
CA ASN A 88 -12.89 9.53 35.44
C ASN A 88 -13.19 8.47 34.37
N LEU A 89 -12.19 7.70 33.95
CA LEU A 89 -12.36 6.57 33.03
C LEU A 89 -13.30 5.50 33.59
N LYS A 90 -13.11 5.14 34.86
CA LYS A 90 -14.00 4.20 35.57
C LYS A 90 -15.44 4.73 35.61
N HIS A 91 -15.62 6.00 35.96
CA HIS A 91 -16.93 6.63 35.99
C HIS A 91 -17.59 6.65 34.60
N VAL A 92 -16.86 7.10 33.57
CA VAL A 92 -17.35 7.14 32.19
C VAL A 92 -17.77 5.74 31.73
N TYR A 93 -16.96 4.73 32.00
CA TYR A 93 -17.26 3.34 31.62
C TYR A 93 -18.55 2.84 32.29
N HIS A 94 -18.63 2.87 33.62
CA HIS A 94 -19.80 2.33 34.34
C HIS A 94 -21.09 3.09 34.02
N MET A 95 -21.03 4.42 33.93
CA MET A 95 -22.19 5.23 33.54
C MET A 95 -22.65 4.94 32.11
N SER A 96 -21.72 4.75 31.18
CA SER A 96 -22.05 4.44 29.79
C SER A 96 -22.65 3.04 29.65
N ALA A 97 -22.09 2.05 30.35
CA ALA A 97 -22.63 0.70 30.40
C ALA A 97 -24.07 0.69 30.96
N LEU A 98 -24.31 1.38 32.08
CA LEU A 98 -25.65 1.53 32.66
C LEU A 98 -26.64 2.16 31.68
N ARG A 99 -26.26 3.27 31.04
CA ARG A 99 -27.13 3.99 30.09
C ARG A 99 -27.45 3.16 28.85
N ALA A 100 -26.47 2.44 28.31
CA ALA A 100 -26.70 1.51 27.21
C ALA A 100 -27.68 0.40 27.61
N ARG A 101 -27.50 -0.16 28.82
CA ARG A 101 -28.38 -1.20 29.34
C ARG A 101 -29.81 -0.70 29.60
N ILE A 102 -29.97 0.54 30.07
CA ILE A 102 -31.29 1.20 30.17
C ILE A 102 -31.97 1.26 28.80
N GLN A 103 -31.27 1.66 27.74
CA GLN A 103 -31.85 1.74 26.39
C GLN A 103 -32.28 0.36 25.85
N GLU A 104 -31.48 -0.66 26.11
CA GLU A 104 -31.85 -2.04 25.76
C GLU A 104 -33.07 -2.50 26.55
N ALA A 105 -33.11 -2.27 27.85
CA ALA A 105 -34.24 -2.59 28.72
C ALA A 105 -35.54 -1.89 28.26
N GLU A 106 -35.46 -0.61 27.88
CA GLU A 106 -36.59 0.14 27.32
C GLU A 106 -37.06 -0.43 25.99
N THR A 107 -36.14 -0.91 25.15
CA THR A 107 -36.46 -1.56 23.88
C THR A 107 -37.16 -2.89 24.12
N LEU A 108 -36.61 -3.73 25.00
CA LEU A 108 -37.20 -5.00 25.42
C LEU A 108 -38.60 -4.81 26.03
N LEU A 109 -38.78 -3.78 26.86
CA LEU A 109 -40.08 -3.47 27.46
C LEU A 109 -41.12 -3.07 26.39
N LYS A 110 -40.71 -2.33 25.35
CA LYS A 110 -41.57 -1.96 24.21
C LYS A 110 -41.93 -3.16 23.33
N GLU A 111 -40.99 -4.04 23.07
CA GLU A 111 -41.15 -5.23 22.22
C GLU A 111 -41.89 -6.37 22.94
N GLY A 112 -41.77 -6.47 24.26
CA GLY A 112 -42.33 -7.53 25.10
C GLY A 112 -43.83 -7.40 25.41
N GLN A 113 -44.66 -7.03 24.43
CA GLN A 113 -46.10 -6.80 24.63
C GLN A 113 -46.85 -8.04 25.18
N ASN A 114 -46.35 -9.26 24.92
CA ASN A 114 -46.96 -10.52 25.36
C ASN A 114 -46.48 -11.00 26.76
N LYS A 115 -45.65 -10.23 27.47
CA LYS A 115 -45.14 -10.59 28.81
C LYS A 115 -46.15 -10.26 29.93
N PRO A 116 -46.14 -10.97 31.07
CA PRO A 116 -47.01 -10.67 32.21
C PRO A 116 -46.84 -9.23 32.73
N ASP A 117 -47.94 -8.60 33.15
CA ASP A 117 -47.92 -7.20 33.60
C ASP A 117 -47.05 -6.96 34.85
N GLY A 118 -46.93 -7.97 35.71
CA GLY A 118 -46.03 -7.94 36.86
C GLY A 118 -44.55 -7.84 36.46
N ASP A 119 -44.14 -8.57 35.42
CA ASP A 119 -42.76 -8.57 34.93
C ASP A 119 -42.44 -7.28 34.15
N LYS A 120 -43.41 -6.78 33.37
CA LYS A 120 -43.32 -5.46 32.73
C LYS A 120 -43.15 -4.34 33.76
N LYS A 121 -43.93 -4.39 34.85
CA LYS A 121 -43.83 -3.41 35.93
C LYS A 121 -42.48 -3.50 36.65
N ALA A 122 -42.01 -4.70 36.97
CA ALA A 122 -40.71 -4.89 37.61
C ALA A 122 -39.55 -4.37 36.74
N LEU A 123 -39.58 -4.60 35.42
CA LEU A 123 -38.58 -4.05 34.50
C LEU A 123 -38.68 -2.53 34.38
N ALA A 124 -39.89 -1.96 34.32
CA ALA A 124 -40.11 -0.52 34.30
C ALA A 124 -39.61 0.17 35.57
N ASP A 125 -39.91 -0.38 36.75
CA ASP A 125 -39.46 0.13 38.04
C ASP A 125 -37.92 0.09 38.13
N ALA A 126 -37.29 -0.99 37.64
CA ALA A 126 -35.83 -1.12 37.59
C ALA A 126 -35.18 -0.10 36.62
N ILE A 127 -35.81 0.15 35.46
CA ILE A 127 -35.38 1.19 34.51
C ILE A 127 -35.42 2.57 35.17
N ASP A 128 -36.53 2.89 35.84
CA ASP A 128 -36.73 4.20 36.47
C ASP A 128 -35.77 4.43 37.63
N GLU A 129 -35.44 3.39 38.41
CA GLU A 129 -34.42 3.48 39.45
C GLU A 129 -33.02 3.64 38.86
N ALA A 130 -32.68 2.88 37.83
CA ALA A 130 -31.41 3.00 37.13
C ALA A 130 -31.18 4.40 36.52
N LYS A 131 -32.24 5.06 36.03
CA LYS A 131 -32.17 6.43 35.50
C LYS A 131 -31.83 7.50 36.54
N LYS A 132 -32.09 7.25 37.83
CA LYS A 132 -31.79 8.20 38.91
C LYS A 132 -30.31 8.20 39.31
N ILE A 133 -29.55 7.20 38.89
CA ILE A 133 -28.15 7.03 39.28
C ILE A 133 -27.28 8.04 38.54
N THR A 134 -26.51 8.80 39.30
CA THR A 134 -25.57 9.82 38.79
C THR A 134 -24.11 9.56 39.15
N GLU A 135 -23.83 8.65 40.09
CA GLU A 135 -22.48 8.34 40.57
C GLU A 135 -21.96 6.98 40.08
N SER A 136 -20.62 6.86 39.94
CA SER A 136 -20.00 5.64 39.39
C SER A 136 -20.19 4.40 40.27
N ILE A 137 -20.11 4.57 41.59
CA ILE A 137 -20.18 3.46 42.55
C ILE A 137 -21.59 2.86 42.57
N ASP A 138 -22.59 3.71 42.41
CA ASP A 138 -23.99 3.32 42.32
C ASP A 138 -24.32 2.78 40.94
N ALA A 139 -23.62 3.20 39.89
CA ALA A 139 -23.83 2.71 38.53
C ALA A 139 -23.49 1.22 38.36
N GLU A 140 -22.44 0.73 39.04
CA GLU A 140 -22.09 -0.70 39.02
C GLU A 140 -23.19 -1.55 39.68
N LYS A 141 -23.73 -1.09 40.82
CA LYS A 141 -24.86 -1.76 41.49
C LYS A 141 -26.17 -1.63 40.71
N GLY A 142 -26.43 -0.47 40.12
CA GLY A 142 -27.60 -0.21 39.30
C GLY A 142 -27.63 -1.07 38.05
N LEU A 143 -26.46 -1.32 37.45
CA LEU A 143 -26.31 -2.23 36.33
C LEU A 143 -26.69 -3.66 36.73
N GLU A 144 -26.18 -4.16 37.86
CA GLU A 144 -26.49 -5.50 38.39
C GLU A 144 -28.00 -5.66 38.68
N VAL A 145 -28.63 -4.66 39.29
CA VAL A 145 -30.08 -4.66 39.53
C VAL A 145 -30.87 -4.70 38.22
N LEU A 146 -30.47 -3.91 37.22
CA LEU A 146 -31.13 -3.84 35.92
C LEU A 146 -30.93 -5.12 35.11
N GLU A 147 -29.75 -5.74 35.16
CA GLU A 147 -29.46 -7.03 34.51
C GLU A 147 -30.33 -8.15 35.07
N VAL A 148 -30.47 -8.23 36.40
CA VAL A 148 -31.37 -9.19 37.05
C VAL A 148 -32.83 -8.97 36.64
N ALA A 149 -33.26 -7.71 36.49
CA ALA A 149 -34.63 -7.39 36.05
C ALA A 149 -34.86 -7.81 34.58
N ILE A 150 -33.90 -7.55 33.69
CA ILE A 150 -33.95 -7.98 32.28
C ILE A 150 -33.97 -9.50 32.17
N GLU A 151 -33.16 -10.20 32.96
CA GLU A 151 -33.11 -11.66 32.94
C GLU A 151 -34.46 -12.27 33.37
N LYS A 152 -35.06 -11.76 34.46
CA LYS A 152 -36.40 -12.16 34.89
C LYS A 152 -37.45 -11.90 33.80
N PHE A 153 -37.41 -10.74 33.16
CA PHE A 153 -38.33 -10.37 32.08
C PHE A 153 -38.22 -11.33 30.87
N ASN A 154 -37.00 -11.73 30.51
CA ASN A 154 -36.74 -12.68 29.43
C ASN A 154 -37.17 -14.11 29.80
N ASN A 155 -36.90 -14.57 31.03
CA ASN A 155 -37.17 -15.92 31.50
C ASN A 155 -38.61 -16.16 31.99
N ALA A 156 -39.47 -15.13 32.03
CA ALA A 156 -40.88 -15.25 32.42
C ALA A 156 -41.69 -16.24 31.57
N SER A 157 -41.28 -16.51 30.33
CA SER A 157 -41.91 -17.51 29.45
C SER A 157 -41.48 -18.96 29.74
N THR A 158 -40.35 -19.17 30.46
CA THR A 158 -39.79 -20.49 30.77
C THR A 158 -40.29 -21.04 32.12
N HIS A 159 -40.74 -20.16 33.03
CA HIS A 159 -41.26 -20.57 34.34
C HIS A 159 -42.60 -21.33 34.29
N GLN A 160 -43.39 -21.21 33.19
CA GLN A 160 -44.54 -22.08 32.95
C GLN A 160 -44.15 -23.48 32.42
N ALA A 161 -42.98 -23.61 31.75
CA ALA A 161 -42.46 -24.90 31.27
C ALA A 161 -41.69 -25.67 32.37
N ILE A 162 -41.03 -24.99 33.31
CA ILE A 162 -40.25 -25.68 34.35
C ILE A 162 -41.15 -26.28 35.45
N LYS A 163 -42.31 -25.67 35.76
CA LYS A 163 -43.32 -26.30 36.63
C LYS A 163 -43.93 -27.57 36.01
N SER A 164 -43.86 -27.75 34.69
CA SER A 164 -44.30 -28.98 34.02
C SER A 164 -43.18 -30.04 33.87
N PHE A 165 -41.92 -29.73 34.23
CA PHE A 165 -40.79 -30.67 34.21
C PHE A 165 -40.42 -31.29 35.56
N GLN A 166 -41.00 -30.84 36.69
CA GLN A 166 -40.81 -31.47 38.02
C GLN A 166 -41.52 -32.84 38.17
N ALA A 167 -42.05 -33.41 37.09
CA ALA A 167 -42.72 -34.70 37.08
C ALA A 167 -41.95 -35.82 36.33
N PHE A 168 -40.64 -35.69 36.11
CA PHE A 168 -39.84 -36.77 35.50
C PHE A 168 -38.85 -37.43 36.46
N SER A 169 -38.96 -38.76 36.48
CA SER A 169 -38.32 -39.75 37.34
C SER A 169 -36.84 -39.56 37.64
N ILE A 170 -36.50 -39.83 38.89
CA ILE A 170 -35.17 -40.22 39.35
C ILE A 170 -34.86 -41.59 38.73
N ASP A 171 -33.98 -41.64 37.73
CA ASP A 171 -33.31 -42.88 37.35
C ASP A 171 -32.09 -43.09 38.26
N LYS A 172 -32.12 -44.19 39.00
CA LYS A 172 -31.03 -44.70 39.84
C LYS A 172 -29.99 -45.41 38.96
N SER A 173 -28.86 -44.78 38.65
CA SER A 173 -27.58 -45.49 38.50
C SER A 173 -26.36 -44.56 38.33
N SER A 174 -26.06 -43.74 39.33
CA SER A 174 -24.67 -43.36 39.62
C SER A 174 -24.59 -43.11 41.11
N THR A 175 -23.69 -43.80 41.80
CA THR A 175 -23.31 -43.42 43.17
C THR A 175 -22.76 -41.99 43.11
N PRO A 176 -23.28 -41.05 43.92
CA PRO A 176 -22.74 -39.70 43.97
C PRO A 176 -21.26 -39.77 44.34
N ASN A 177 -20.38 -39.33 43.46
CA ASN A 177 -18.94 -39.34 43.71
C ASN A 177 -18.45 -37.92 44.00
N LEU A 178 -17.95 -37.68 45.21
CA LEU A 178 -17.33 -36.40 45.56
C LEU A 178 -16.15 -36.04 44.63
N ASP A 179 -15.45 -37.04 44.09
CA ASP A 179 -14.29 -36.79 43.23
C ASP A 179 -14.70 -36.22 41.86
N ASP A 180 -15.84 -36.65 41.33
CA ASP A 180 -16.43 -36.06 40.12
C ASP A 180 -16.82 -34.59 40.34
N LEU A 181 -17.35 -34.26 41.53
CA LEU A 181 -17.68 -32.89 41.89
C LEU A 181 -16.41 -32.02 42.03
N LYS A 182 -15.34 -32.56 42.63
CA LYS A 182 -14.04 -31.86 42.72
C LYS A 182 -13.46 -31.56 41.32
N GLU A 183 -13.58 -32.49 40.39
CA GLU A 183 -13.13 -32.28 39.00
C GLU A 183 -13.99 -31.23 38.28
N ALA A 184 -15.32 -31.24 38.49
CA ALA A 184 -16.21 -30.21 37.98
C ALA A 184 -15.91 -28.82 38.58
N ILE A 185 -15.59 -28.72 39.88
CA ILE A 185 -15.13 -27.49 40.54
C ILE A 185 -13.86 -26.96 39.87
N LYS A 186 -12.86 -27.82 39.65
CA LYS A 186 -11.62 -27.44 38.98
C LYS A 186 -11.87 -26.92 37.56
N ASN A 187 -12.71 -27.61 36.79
CA ASN A 187 -13.11 -27.17 35.44
C ASN A 187 -13.87 -25.84 35.45
N ALA A 188 -14.74 -25.63 36.44
CA ALA A 188 -15.47 -24.39 36.61
C ALA A 188 -14.56 -23.22 36.99
N GLU A 189 -13.58 -23.43 37.88
CA GLU A 189 -12.56 -22.44 38.21
C GLU A 189 -11.69 -22.08 37.01
N GLU A 190 -11.26 -23.07 36.22
CA GLU A 190 -10.56 -22.81 34.96
C GLU A 190 -11.42 -22.06 33.95
N THR A 191 -12.71 -22.39 33.87
CA THR A 191 -13.66 -21.72 32.98
C THR A 191 -13.86 -20.27 33.41
N LEU A 192 -14.03 -20.01 34.71
CA LEU A 192 -14.15 -18.66 35.28
C LEU A 192 -12.90 -17.83 34.99
N LYS A 193 -11.71 -18.43 35.09
CA LYS A 193 -10.43 -17.81 34.69
C LYS A 193 -10.39 -17.47 33.21
N LYS A 194 -10.87 -18.36 32.34
CA LYS A 194 -10.89 -18.17 30.87
C LYS A 194 -11.93 -17.14 30.43
N GLY A 195 -13.05 -17.00 31.16
CA GLY A 195 -14.13 -16.07 30.85
C GLY A 195 -14.05 -14.75 31.61
N ILE A 196 -12.86 -14.18 31.82
CA ILE A 196 -12.77 -12.90 32.56
C ILE A 196 -13.46 -11.74 31.85
N ARG A 197 -13.56 -11.85 30.52
CA ARG A 197 -14.31 -10.91 29.70
C ARG A 197 -15.80 -11.10 29.86
N LYS A 198 -16.33 -12.15 30.46
CA LYS A 198 -17.79 -12.27 30.68
C LYS A 198 -18.25 -11.14 31.63
N PRO A 199 -19.49 -10.62 31.45
CA PRO A 199 -20.13 -9.70 32.38
C PRO A 199 -19.86 -10.08 33.84
N LEU A 200 -19.63 -9.07 34.68
CA LEU A 200 -19.31 -9.28 36.10
C LEU A 200 -20.36 -10.18 36.76
N ASP A 201 -21.61 -10.07 36.35
CA ASP A 201 -22.76 -10.77 36.89
C ASP A 201 -22.70 -12.26 36.55
N ALA A 202 -22.39 -12.60 35.29
CA ALA A 202 -22.14 -13.98 34.89
C ALA A 202 -20.94 -14.59 35.66
N ARG A 203 -19.90 -13.79 35.91
CA ARG A 203 -18.75 -14.21 36.74
C ARG A 203 -19.17 -14.46 38.18
N LYS A 204 -19.91 -13.54 38.80
CA LYS A 204 -20.43 -13.68 40.17
C LYS A 204 -21.34 -14.90 40.32
N VAL A 205 -22.18 -15.19 39.32
CA VAL A 205 -23.07 -16.36 39.31
C VAL A 205 -22.26 -17.65 39.30
N LEU A 206 -21.29 -17.79 38.37
CA LEU A 206 -20.42 -18.97 38.32
C LEU A 206 -19.56 -19.10 39.59
N GLN A 207 -19.03 -18.00 40.10
CA GLN A 207 -18.24 -17.97 41.33
C GLN A 207 -19.08 -18.36 42.56
N SER A 208 -20.36 -17.96 42.60
CA SER A 208 -21.30 -18.37 43.66
C SER A 208 -21.65 -19.86 43.55
N ALA A 209 -21.78 -20.39 42.34
CA ALA A 209 -22.00 -21.81 42.10
C ALA A 209 -20.79 -22.65 42.54
N ILE A 210 -19.57 -22.20 42.22
CA ILE A 210 -18.32 -22.81 42.69
C ILE A 210 -18.28 -22.84 44.22
N LYS A 211 -18.57 -21.73 44.91
CA LYS A 211 -18.61 -21.69 46.39
C LYS A 211 -19.61 -22.68 46.98
N LYS A 212 -20.80 -22.80 46.40
CA LYS A 212 -21.79 -23.79 46.85
C LYS A 212 -21.31 -25.23 46.65
N ALA A 213 -20.68 -25.53 45.52
CA ALA A 213 -20.12 -26.85 45.24
C ALA A 213 -18.97 -27.21 46.19
N ILE A 214 -18.07 -26.26 46.50
CA ILE A 214 -17.00 -26.44 47.48
C ILE A 214 -17.57 -26.78 48.86
N LYS A 215 -18.62 -26.06 49.30
CA LYS A 215 -19.25 -26.33 50.59
C LYS A 215 -19.78 -27.76 50.69
N VAL A 216 -20.42 -28.27 49.65
CA VAL A 216 -20.89 -29.67 49.57
C VAL A 216 -19.73 -30.67 49.68
N THR A 217 -18.58 -30.36 49.07
CA THR A 217 -17.38 -31.21 49.22
C THR A 217 -16.75 -31.14 50.61
N GLU A 218 -16.76 -29.98 51.28
CA GLU A 218 -16.22 -29.80 52.64
C GLU A 218 -17.08 -30.48 53.71
N GLU A 219 -18.41 -30.40 53.57
CA GLU A 219 -19.37 -31.01 54.50
C GLU A 219 -19.55 -32.53 54.28
N SER A 220 -18.85 -33.10 53.28
CA SER A 220 -18.89 -34.54 52.94
C SER A 220 -20.31 -35.07 52.65
N GLU A 221 -21.18 -34.22 52.09
CA GLU A 221 -22.58 -34.56 51.82
C GLU A 221 -22.75 -35.31 50.48
N GLU A 222 -22.33 -36.59 50.44
CA GLU A 222 -22.41 -37.43 49.24
C GLU A 222 -23.79 -37.39 48.56
N SER A 223 -24.87 -37.42 49.35
CA SER A 223 -26.24 -37.38 48.82
C SER A 223 -26.58 -36.13 47.98
N GLN A 224 -25.81 -35.04 48.10
CA GLN A 224 -25.99 -33.79 47.36
C GLN A 224 -24.97 -33.57 46.24
N ALA A 225 -23.93 -34.42 46.16
CA ALA A 225 -22.81 -34.21 45.24
C ALA A 225 -23.24 -34.19 43.76
N GLU A 226 -24.13 -35.10 43.37
CA GLU A 226 -24.62 -35.18 41.98
C GLU A 226 -25.48 -33.96 41.60
N ALA A 227 -26.31 -33.47 42.52
CA ALA A 227 -27.13 -32.28 42.30
C ALA A 227 -26.27 -31.01 42.20
N ALA A 228 -25.27 -30.88 43.08
CA ALA A 228 -24.31 -29.77 43.05
C ALA A 228 -23.46 -29.77 41.76
N LYS A 229 -23.02 -30.96 41.30
CA LYS A 229 -22.30 -31.13 40.04
C LYS A 229 -23.12 -30.66 38.85
N LYS A 230 -24.36 -31.13 38.73
CA LYS A 230 -25.26 -30.79 37.62
C LYS A 230 -25.60 -29.30 37.58
N GLU A 231 -25.81 -28.69 38.75
CA GLU A 231 -26.01 -27.24 38.85
C GLU A 231 -24.75 -26.48 38.42
N LEU A 232 -23.57 -26.88 38.91
CA LEU A 232 -22.30 -26.24 38.55
C LEU A 232 -22.00 -26.34 37.04
N GLU A 233 -22.20 -27.51 36.44
CA GLU A 233 -22.02 -27.73 35.00
C GLU A 233 -23.00 -26.90 34.15
N ASN A 234 -24.25 -26.75 34.60
CA ASN A 234 -25.22 -25.86 33.98
C ASN A 234 -24.77 -24.39 34.05
N GLN A 235 -24.23 -23.95 35.19
CA GLN A 235 -23.70 -22.59 35.34
C GLN A 235 -22.43 -22.36 34.51
N VAL A 236 -21.54 -23.35 34.40
CA VAL A 236 -20.39 -23.33 33.49
C VAL A 236 -20.83 -23.18 32.03
N LYS A 237 -21.88 -23.91 31.63
CA LYS A 237 -22.45 -23.82 30.28
C LYS A 237 -23.04 -22.43 30.01
N LEU A 238 -23.90 -21.94 30.90
CA LEU A 238 -24.49 -20.59 30.83
C LEU A 238 -23.42 -19.50 30.77
N PHE A 239 -22.36 -19.65 31.57
CA PHE A 239 -21.24 -18.74 31.58
C PHE A 239 -20.47 -18.73 30.25
N ASN A 240 -20.22 -19.90 29.66
CA ASN A 240 -19.59 -20.01 28.34
C ASN A 240 -20.45 -19.39 27.24
N ASP A 241 -21.78 -19.58 27.33
CA ASP A 241 -22.77 -19.06 26.38
C ASP A 241 -23.01 -17.54 26.53
N THR A 242 -22.64 -16.94 27.66
CA THR A 242 -22.74 -15.49 27.89
C THR A 242 -21.74 -14.75 26.99
N LYS A 243 -22.11 -13.62 26.36
CA LYS A 243 -21.15 -12.85 25.54
C LYS A 243 -20.11 -12.15 26.40
N ASP A 244 -18.95 -11.88 25.83
CA ASP A 244 -17.92 -11.05 26.48
C ASP A 244 -18.43 -9.59 26.63
N GLN A 245 -17.90 -8.90 27.63
CA GLN A 245 -18.11 -7.49 27.97
C GLN A 245 -17.64 -6.68 26.77
N GLU A 246 -18.59 -6.00 26.14
CA GLU A 246 -18.41 -5.33 24.86
C GLU A 246 -17.82 -3.93 25.06
N ALA A 247 -17.02 -3.46 24.10
CA ALA A 247 -16.59 -2.08 24.04
C ALA A 247 -17.82 -1.16 23.82
N PHE A 248 -18.04 -0.20 24.71
CA PHE A 248 -19.24 0.64 24.69
C PHE A 248 -18.99 1.97 24.00
N ASN A 249 -19.91 2.36 23.10
CA ASN A 249 -19.96 3.73 22.62
C ASN A 249 -20.29 4.66 23.79
N PHE A 250 -19.38 5.54 24.20
CA PHE A 250 -19.56 6.35 25.42
C PHE A 250 -19.80 7.83 25.16
N TYR A 251 -19.45 8.33 23.98
CA TYR A 251 -19.41 9.78 23.71
C TYR A 251 -20.77 10.48 23.88
N ASN A 252 -21.86 9.82 23.48
CA ASN A 252 -23.22 10.36 23.66
C ASN A 252 -23.72 10.26 25.11
N HIS A 253 -23.04 9.48 25.95
CA HIS A 253 -23.37 9.25 27.35
C HIS A 253 -22.49 10.04 28.32
N ILE A 254 -21.58 10.89 27.85
CA ILE A 254 -20.82 11.81 28.70
C ILE A 254 -21.33 13.24 28.56
N THR A 255 -21.08 14.09 29.57
CA THR A 255 -21.55 15.48 29.62
C THR A 255 -20.87 16.36 28.57
N PRO A 256 -21.45 17.51 28.18
CA PRO A 256 -20.79 18.45 27.27
C PRO A 256 -19.39 18.87 27.73
N THR A 257 -19.19 19.07 29.05
CA THR A 257 -17.88 19.37 29.63
C THR A 257 -16.89 18.22 29.41
N GLN A 258 -17.28 16.99 29.75
CA GLN A 258 -16.45 15.79 29.52
C GLN A 258 -16.14 15.57 28.03
N ARG A 259 -17.06 15.91 27.11
CA ARG A 259 -16.79 15.88 25.66
C ARG A 259 -15.74 16.92 25.26
N GLY A 260 -15.77 18.10 25.86
CA GLY A 260 -14.76 19.15 25.67
C GLY A 260 -13.38 18.69 26.15
N GLU A 261 -13.32 18.13 27.36
CA GLU A 261 -12.08 17.57 27.95
C GLU A 261 -11.51 16.42 27.12
N LEU A 262 -12.34 15.44 26.72
CA LEU A 262 -11.91 14.35 25.85
C LEU A 262 -11.24 14.87 24.59
N LYS A 263 -11.89 15.82 23.90
CA LYS A 263 -11.35 16.40 22.67
C LYS A 263 -10.02 17.11 22.89
N ALA A 264 -9.94 17.94 23.93
CA ALA A 264 -8.73 18.68 24.27
C ALA A 264 -7.56 17.72 24.61
N ASN A 265 -7.83 16.68 25.40
CA ASN A 265 -6.83 15.72 25.81
C ASN A 265 -6.37 14.85 24.63
N VAL A 266 -7.27 14.41 23.75
CA VAL A 266 -6.92 13.68 22.52
C VAL A 266 -6.04 14.54 21.61
N GLU A 267 -6.38 15.82 21.42
CA GLU A 267 -5.58 16.75 20.61
C GLU A 267 -4.19 16.96 21.21
N ALA A 268 -4.10 17.15 22.54
CA ALA A 268 -2.83 17.35 23.24
C ALA A 268 -1.94 16.09 23.21
N LEU A 269 -2.53 14.92 23.34
CA LEU A 269 -1.83 13.62 23.35
C LEU A 269 -1.30 13.26 21.95
N LEU A 270 -2.18 13.30 20.93
CA LEU A 270 -1.85 12.79 19.60
C LEU A 270 -1.22 13.85 18.70
N LYS A 271 -1.44 15.14 19.00
CA LYS A 271 -0.91 16.31 18.28
C LYS A 271 -1.13 16.25 16.75
N PRO A 272 -2.35 15.98 16.25
CA PRO A 272 -2.59 15.79 14.83
C PRO A 272 -2.16 16.99 13.98
N THR A 273 -2.33 18.21 14.51
CA THR A 273 -1.94 19.45 13.82
C THR A 273 -0.43 19.50 13.53
N GLU A 274 0.41 19.07 14.48
CA GLU A 274 1.86 18.98 14.33
C GLU A 274 2.22 17.94 13.25
N LEU A 275 1.58 16.77 13.31
CA LEU A 275 1.86 15.65 12.41
C LEU A 275 1.45 15.96 10.96
N ILE A 276 0.31 16.63 10.75
CA ILE A 276 -0.11 17.10 9.43
C ILE A 276 0.85 18.16 8.89
N SER A 277 1.40 19.02 9.75
CA SER A 277 2.44 19.98 9.35
C SER A 277 3.70 19.27 8.86
N GLU A 278 4.14 18.22 9.56
CA GLU A 278 5.28 17.39 9.13
C GLU A 278 5.00 16.66 7.81
N LEU A 279 3.79 16.12 7.62
CA LEU A 279 3.38 15.53 6.35
C LEU A 279 3.43 16.54 5.20
N LYS A 280 2.94 17.76 5.41
CA LYS A 280 2.99 18.84 4.40
C LYS A 280 4.42 19.19 3.98
N LYS A 281 5.38 19.16 4.91
CA LYS A 281 6.80 19.44 4.60
C LYS A 281 7.44 18.40 3.69
N GLU A 282 7.01 17.13 3.77
CA GLU A 282 7.53 16.06 2.90
C GLU A 282 6.90 16.07 1.50
N ILE A 283 5.67 16.58 1.38
CA ILE A 283 5.00 16.71 0.09
C ILE A 283 5.40 18.03 -0.55
N SER A 284 6.30 17.95 -1.52
CA SER A 284 6.78 19.13 -2.25
C SER A 284 5.66 19.78 -3.08
N LEU A 285 5.17 20.93 -2.61
CA LEU A 285 4.21 21.75 -3.36
C LEU A 285 4.76 22.16 -4.74
N SER A 286 6.07 22.42 -4.85
CA SER A 286 6.69 22.78 -6.14
C SER A 286 6.76 21.61 -7.12
N LYS A 287 6.90 20.36 -6.64
CA LYS A 287 6.80 19.15 -7.47
C LYS A 287 5.38 18.96 -8.01
N TYR A 288 4.37 19.30 -7.19
CA TYR A 288 2.97 19.03 -7.47
C TYR A 288 2.15 20.30 -7.75
N SER A 289 2.80 21.37 -8.21
CA SER A 289 2.17 22.69 -8.33
C SER A 289 0.92 22.68 -9.22
N VAL A 290 0.97 21.94 -10.33
CA VAL A 290 -0.19 21.75 -11.24
C VAL A 290 -1.41 21.16 -10.53
N LEU A 291 -1.19 20.28 -9.55
CA LEU A 291 -2.24 19.57 -8.85
C LEU A 291 -2.71 20.31 -7.60
N LEU A 292 -1.79 21.00 -6.91
CA LEU A 292 -1.98 21.49 -5.53
C LEU A 292 -1.99 23.01 -5.39
N ASP A 293 -1.48 23.80 -6.35
CA ASP A 293 -1.31 25.26 -6.19
C ASP A 293 -2.63 25.97 -5.86
N LYS A 294 -3.74 25.55 -6.47
CA LYS A 294 -5.08 26.10 -6.22
C LYS A 294 -5.49 26.00 -4.74
N PHE A 295 -4.96 25.01 -4.01
CA PHE A 295 -5.26 24.80 -2.61
C PHE A 295 -4.19 25.36 -1.67
N GLY A 296 -2.95 25.54 -2.16
CA GLY A 296 -1.80 25.94 -1.35
C GLY A 296 -1.67 25.06 -0.10
N GLU A 297 -1.43 25.65 1.07
CA GLU A 297 -1.36 24.95 2.36
C GLU A 297 -2.64 24.21 2.78
N LYS A 298 -3.78 24.45 2.10
CA LYS A 298 -5.06 23.79 2.38
C LYS A 298 -5.33 22.57 1.50
N TRP A 299 -4.32 22.08 0.79
CA TRP A 299 -4.44 20.86 -0.02
C TRP A 299 -4.79 19.63 0.81
N ILE A 300 -4.46 19.62 2.11
CA ILE A 300 -4.85 18.58 3.07
C ILE A 300 -5.45 19.19 4.33
N GLU A 301 -6.55 18.62 4.78
CA GLU A 301 -7.25 18.98 6.02
C GLU A 301 -6.49 18.44 7.24
N ASN A 302 -6.80 18.98 8.43
CA ASN A 302 -6.32 18.40 9.67
C ASN A 302 -6.99 17.05 9.95
N ILE A 303 -6.40 16.22 10.81
CA ILE A 303 -7.01 14.95 11.21
C ILE A 303 -8.27 15.24 12.02
N ASN A 304 -9.36 14.61 11.62
CA ASN A 304 -10.65 14.66 12.31
C ASN A 304 -10.93 13.31 12.97
N PHE A 305 -11.11 13.32 14.29
CA PHE A 305 -11.46 12.17 15.08
C PHE A 305 -12.98 11.97 15.15
N ASN A 306 -13.44 10.75 14.88
CA ASN A 306 -14.85 10.39 14.94
C ASN A 306 -15.24 9.96 16.36
N TYR A 307 -15.49 10.94 17.22
CA TYR A 307 -15.90 10.67 18.60
C TYR A 307 -17.25 9.97 18.72
N GLN A 308 -18.13 10.05 17.71
CA GLN A 308 -19.45 9.43 17.77
C GLN A 308 -19.40 7.90 17.79
N THR A 309 -18.35 7.32 17.21
CA THR A 309 -18.09 5.87 17.21
C THR A 309 -17.04 5.47 18.24
N ALA A 310 -16.63 6.39 19.12
CA ALA A 310 -15.59 6.12 20.11
C ALA A 310 -16.08 5.11 21.15
N LYS A 311 -15.30 4.05 21.34
CA LYS A 311 -15.61 2.98 22.28
C LYS A 311 -14.64 2.96 23.44
N ILE A 312 -15.13 2.64 24.64
CA ILE A 312 -14.31 2.47 25.84
C ILE A 312 -14.44 1.04 26.39
N GLU A 313 -13.31 0.49 26.80
CA GLU A 313 -13.19 -0.73 27.59
C GLU A 313 -12.41 -0.40 28.87
N TYR A 314 -12.82 -0.96 30.01
CA TYR A 314 -12.16 -0.77 31.31
C TYR A 314 -12.05 -2.11 32.04
N LEU A 315 -10.82 -2.52 32.35
CA LEU A 315 -10.52 -3.76 33.05
C LEU A 315 -9.92 -3.46 34.41
N LYS A 316 -10.47 -4.14 35.43
CA LYS A 316 -9.90 -4.22 36.77
C LYS A 316 -8.96 -5.43 36.83
N ASP A 317 -7.76 -5.20 37.32
CA ASP A 317 -6.70 -6.21 37.52
C ASP A 317 -6.45 -7.14 36.31
N PRO A 318 -6.01 -6.58 35.16
CA PRO A 318 -5.91 -7.33 33.91
C PRO A 318 -4.71 -8.29 33.85
N PHE A 319 -3.81 -8.25 34.83
CA PHE A 319 -2.51 -8.91 34.78
C PHE A 319 -2.39 -10.14 35.72
N THR A 320 -3.41 -10.42 36.53
CA THR A 320 -3.43 -11.55 37.49
C THR A 320 -4.32 -12.70 37.01
N ASN A 321 -3.96 -13.94 37.39
CA ASN A 321 -4.71 -15.15 37.00
C ASN A 321 -5.93 -15.44 37.91
N SER A 322 -6.08 -14.73 39.03
CA SER A 322 -7.17 -14.85 40.00
C SER A 322 -7.12 -13.65 40.96
N PRO A 323 -8.06 -12.69 40.90
CA PRO A 323 -8.11 -11.62 41.89
C PRO A 323 -8.50 -12.23 43.24
N GLN A 324 -7.51 -12.51 44.09
CA GLN A 324 -7.75 -12.94 45.46
C GLN A 324 -7.99 -11.69 46.31
N ASN A 325 -9.23 -11.56 46.80
CA ASN A 325 -9.74 -10.52 47.69
C ASN A 325 -10.14 -9.18 47.02
N GLU A 326 -11.34 -8.70 47.35
CA GLU A 326 -11.93 -7.44 46.87
C GLU A 326 -11.17 -6.18 47.32
N THR A 327 -10.19 -6.33 48.22
CA THR A 327 -9.52 -5.24 48.93
C THR A 327 -8.15 -4.84 48.37
N GLU A 328 -7.58 -5.60 47.43
CA GLU A 328 -6.28 -5.28 46.82
C GLU A 328 -6.43 -5.16 45.29
N GLN A 329 -7.00 -4.04 44.83
CA GLN A 329 -6.96 -3.67 43.41
C GLN A 329 -5.55 -3.19 43.05
N GLU A 330 -4.72 -4.06 42.48
CA GLU A 330 -3.33 -3.73 42.17
C GLU A 330 -3.19 -2.85 40.92
N PHE A 331 -3.90 -3.16 39.82
CA PHE A 331 -3.79 -2.43 38.54
C PHE A 331 -5.13 -2.27 37.77
N PHE A 332 -5.19 -1.31 36.84
CA PHE A 332 -6.25 -1.17 35.83
C PHE A 332 -5.69 -1.06 34.41
N LEU A 333 -6.55 -1.32 33.42
CA LEU A 333 -6.27 -1.05 32.01
C LEU A 333 -7.53 -0.51 31.34
N ALA A 334 -7.41 0.63 30.68
CA ALA A 334 -8.46 1.22 29.89
C ALA A 334 -8.02 1.33 28.42
N ASN A 335 -8.95 1.07 27.51
CA ASN A 335 -8.75 1.25 26.08
C ASN A 335 -9.85 2.14 25.52
N ILE A 336 -9.48 3.15 24.75
CA ILE A 336 -10.41 3.98 23.97
C ILE A 336 -10.09 3.80 22.49
N SER A 337 -10.99 3.15 21.76
CA SER A 337 -10.90 3.02 20.30
C SER A 337 -11.51 4.24 19.62
N LEU A 338 -10.76 4.88 18.73
CA LEU A 338 -11.15 6.11 18.06
C LEU A 338 -10.77 6.06 16.57
N ASP A 339 -11.77 6.18 15.71
CA ASP A 339 -11.52 6.31 14.28
C ASP A 339 -11.09 7.75 13.95
N TYR A 340 -10.23 7.89 12.95
CA TYR A 340 -9.81 9.19 12.47
C TYR A 340 -9.74 9.22 10.95
N SER A 341 -9.88 10.42 10.39
CA SER A 341 -9.72 10.62 8.95
C SER A 341 -9.25 12.03 8.63
N THR A 342 -8.62 12.18 7.47
CA THR A 342 -8.39 13.46 6.82
C THR A 342 -8.83 13.37 5.36
N LYS A 343 -8.99 14.53 4.74
CA LYS A 343 -9.24 14.65 3.31
C LYS A 343 -8.14 15.48 2.68
N TYR A 344 -7.73 15.11 1.49
CA TYR A 344 -6.86 15.95 0.67
C TYR A 344 -7.47 16.13 -0.71
N ASN A 345 -7.15 17.28 -1.31
CA ASN A 345 -7.69 17.73 -2.57
C ASN A 345 -6.56 17.90 -3.59
N TYR A 346 -6.83 17.52 -4.82
CA TYR A 346 -5.99 17.84 -5.97
C TYR A 346 -6.87 18.16 -7.19
N VAL A 347 -6.27 18.84 -8.17
CA VAL A 347 -6.90 19.09 -9.46
C VAL A 347 -6.58 17.94 -10.41
N ASP A 348 -7.59 17.37 -11.06
CA ASP A 348 -7.39 16.32 -12.05
C ASP A 348 -7.07 16.87 -13.45
N ALA A 349 -6.90 15.95 -14.41
CA ALA A 349 -6.66 16.27 -15.81
C ALA A 349 -7.80 17.05 -16.49
N ALA A 350 -8.99 17.15 -15.89
CA ALA A 350 -10.13 17.89 -16.39
C ALA A 350 -10.36 19.20 -15.61
N ASP A 351 -9.37 19.66 -14.85
CA ASP A 351 -9.46 20.80 -13.93
C ASP A 351 -10.51 20.64 -12.81
N ALA A 352 -10.98 19.41 -12.57
CA ALA A 352 -11.93 19.11 -11.51
C ALA A 352 -11.19 18.92 -10.18
N THR A 353 -11.77 19.46 -9.11
CA THR A 353 -11.29 19.17 -7.75
C THR A 353 -11.70 17.76 -7.37
N ILE A 354 -10.72 16.89 -7.13
CA ILE A 354 -10.91 15.55 -6.57
C ILE A 354 -10.56 15.58 -5.09
N THR A 355 -11.41 14.96 -4.28
CA THR A 355 -11.19 14.80 -2.84
C THR A 355 -10.97 13.33 -2.52
N GLU A 356 -9.82 13.02 -1.93
CA GLU A 356 -9.47 11.70 -1.43
C GLU A 356 -9.55 11.68 0.09
N LYS A 357 -9.89 10.51 0.65
CA LYS A 357 -10.00 10.31 2.09
C LYS A 357 -8.94 9.34 2.59
N LEU A 358 -8.18 9.78 3.58
CA LEU A 358 -7.33 8.91 4.38
C LEU A 358 -8.02 8.63 5.70
N SER A 359 -7.98 7.39 6.17
CA SER A 359 -8.62 6.99 7.42
C SER A 359 -7.82 5.93 8.15
N GLY A 360 -7.94 5.90 9.46
CA GLY A 360 -7.37 4.86 10.31
C GLY A 360 -8.11 4.76 11.64
N ASN A 361 -7.65 3.86 12.49
CA ASN A 361 -8.12 3.68 13.86
C ASN A 361 -6.94 3.77 14.83
N ILE A 362 -7.16 4.38 16.00
CA ILE A 362 -6.20 4.43 17.09
C ILE A 362 -6.86 3.93 18.37
N ASN A 363 -6.14 3.11 19.13
CA ASN A 363 -6.49 2.69 20.48
C ASN A 363 -5.61 3.45 21.47
N ILE A 364 -6.26 4.28 22.29
CA ILE A 364 -5.63 5.00 23.39
C ILE A 364 -5.66 4.08 24.62
N MET A 365 -4.49 3.63 25.06
CA MET A 365 -4.28 2.71 26.16
C MET A 365 -3.77 3.47 27.39
N ILE A 366 -4.44 3.28 28.52
CA ILE A 366 -4.08 3.90 29.80
C ILE A 366 -4.03 2.82 30.88
N SER A 367 -2.97 2.81 31.68
CA SER A 367 -2.81 1.88 32.81
C SER A 367 -1.96 2.52 33.91
N ASP A 368 -2.15 2.05 35.15
CA ASP A 368 -1.25 2.28 36.29
C ASP A 368 -0.17 1.19 36.42
N ASN A 369 0.06 0.39 35.37
CA ASN A 369 1.22 -0.49 35.24
C ASN A 369 2.22 0.08 34.22
N GLU A 370 3.27 0.75 34.72
CA GLU A 370 4.31 1.40 33.91
C GLU A 370 5.02 0.40 32.99
N ILE A 371 5.41 -0.76 33.52
CA ILE A 371 6.11 -1.80 32.76
C ILE A 371 5.30 -2.28 31.55
N TRP A 372 3.98 -2.43 31.69
CA TRP A 372 3.09 -2.78 30.57
C TRP A 372 3.08 -1.68 29.49
N ILE A 373 2.86 -0.43 29.90
CA ILE A 373 2.82 0.71 28.98
C ILE A 373 4.15 0.88 28.25
N ASP A 374 5.27 0.81 28.97
CA ASP A 374 6.61 0.89 28.40
C ASP A 374 6.87 -0.24 27.40
N THR A 375 6.45 -1.46 27.73
CA THR A 375 6.61 -2.61 26.84
C THR A 375 5.85 -2.40 25.53
N ILE A 376 4.58 -1.98 25.60
CA ILE A 376 3.75 -1.68 24.42
C ILE A 376 4.36 -0.52 23.62
N SER A 377 4.72 0.57 24.28
CA SER A 377 5.37 1.72 23.63
C SER A 377 6.67 1.32 22.92
N ASN A 378 7.46 0.43 23.54
CA ASN A 378 8.70 -0.09 22.98
C ASN A 378 8.46 -0.99 21.74
N VAL A 379 7.38 -1.78 21.71
CA VAL A 379 6.97 -2.51 20.49
C VAL A 379 6.77 -1.53 19.35
N HIS A 380 5.94 -0.48 19.54
CA HIS A 380 5.67 0.51 18.49
C HIS A 380 6.90 1.32 18.07
N LYS A 381 7.78 1.68 19.03
CA LYS A 381 8.98 2.49 18.76
C LYS A 381 10.10 1.71 18.07
N THR A 382 10.25 0.42 18.37
CA THR A 382 11.52 -0.29 18.10
C THR A 382 11.40 -1.55 17.25
N LEU A 383 10.21 -2.14 17.09
CA LEU A 383 10.05 -3.45 16.42
C LEU A 383 10.63 -3.48 15.00
N ALA A 384 10.21 -2.56 14.13
CA ALA A 384 10.70 -2.51 12.74
C ALA A 384 12.23 -2.35 12.69
N ALA A 385 12.77 -1.48 13.54
CA ALA A 385 14.21 -1.26 13.66
C ALA A 385 14.95 -2.51 14.13
N GLN A 386 14.41 -3.23 15.12
CA GLN A 386 15.01 -4.46 15.63
C GLN A 386 14.99 -5.58 14.60
N LEU A 387 13.88 -5.78 13.89
CA LEU A 387 13.77 -6.80 12.84
C LEU A 387 14.78 -6.55 11.72
N MET A 388 14.86 -5.30 11.23
CA MET A 388 15.81 -4.92 10.18
C MET A 388 17.27 -5.03 10.66
N LYS A 389 17.59 -4.54 11.86
CA LYS A 389 18.96 -4.54 12.42
C LYS A 389 19.47 -5.95 12.76
N THR A 390 18.57 -6.87 13.08
CA THR A 390 18.91 -8.28 13.37
C THR A 390 18.93 -9.15 12.12
N GLY A 391 18.52 -8.63 10.96
CA GLY A 391 18.42 -9.40 9.72
C GLY A 391 17.38 -10.52 9.80
N ASP A 392 16.28 -10.29 10.52
CA ASP A 392 15.25 -11.30 10.75
C ASP A 392 14.64 -11.81 9.43
N ASP A 393 14.49 -13.13 9.29
CA ASP A 393 13.96 -13.81 8.10
C ASP A 393 12.50 -13.44 7.77
N LEU A 394 11.80 -12.73 8.65
CA LEU A 394 10.49 -12.15 8.37
C LEU A 394 10.59 -10.90 7.48
N VAL A 395 11.67 -10.14 7.58
CA VAL A 395 11.82 -8.84 6.91
C VAL A 395 12.96 -8.78 5.90
N TRP A 396 13.97 -9.65 6.01
CA TRP A 396 14.98 -9.83 4.98
C TRP A 396 14.67 -11.05 4.11
N ILE A 397 14.05 -10.79 2.96
CA ILE A 397 13.41 -11.81 2.14
C ILE A 397 14.03 -11.87 0.75
N ASP A 398 13.88 -13.01 0.09
CA ASP A 398 14.29 -13.19 -1.31
C ASP A 398 13.27 -13.96 -2.15
N LYS A 399 13.65 -14.31 -3.39
CA LYS A 399 12.81 -15.11 -4.31
C LYS A 399 12.26 -16.38 -3.66
N LYS A 400 13.09 -17.14 -2.93
CA LYS A 400 12.68 -18.41 -2.34
C LYS A 400 11.66 -18.21 -1.22
N ASP A 401 11.77 -17.10 -0.48
CA ASP A 401 10.81 -16.74 0.55
C ASP A 401 9.44 -16.42 -0.05
N LEU A 402 9.39 -15.69 -1.18
CA LEU A 402 8.15 -15.38 -1.89
C LEU A 402 7.52 -16.64 -2.53
N GLU A 403 8.31 -17.49 -3.18
CA GLU A 403 7.85 -18.74 -3.79
C GLU A 403 7.21 -19.70 -2.79
N LYS A 404 7.75 -19.81 -1.56
CA LYS A 404 7.18 -20.67 -0.51
C LYS A 404 5.77 -20.28 -0.08
N THR A 405 5.39 -19.02 -0.29
CA THR A 405 4.08 -18.48 0.08
C THR A 405 3.11 -18.36 -1.10
N ASP A 406 3.58 -18.66 -2.32
CA ASP A 406 2.80 -18.57 -3.55
C ASP A 406 1.93 -19.83 -3.78
N HIS A 407 0.68 -19.77 -3.34
CA HIS A 407 -0.30 -20.84 -3.60
C HIS A 407 -0.93 -20.80 -4.99
N ASN A 408 -0.75 -19.71 -5.73
CA ASN A 408 -1.27 -19.55 -7.08
C ASN A 408 -0.31 -20.14 -8.12
N ASN A 409 0.85 -20.66 -7.69
CA ASN A 409 1.89 -21.23 -8.55
C ASN A 409 2.26 -20.25 -9.68
N LEU A 410 2.36 -18.96 -9.34
CA LEU A 410 2.70 -17.86 -10.25
C LEU A 410 4.12 -18.01 -10.81
N LYS A 411 4.98 -18.75 -10.10
CA LYS A 411 6.40 -18.99 -10.41
C LYS A 411 7.12 -17.65 -10.54
N ILE A 412 7.23 -16.94 -9.42
CA ILE A 412 7.89 -15.63 -9.33
C ILE A 412 9.34 -15.79 -9.75
N ASP A 413 9.78 -15.04 -10.76
CA ASP A 413 11.18 -15.07 -11.21
C ASP A 413 11.99 -13.86 -10.70
N ALA A 414 13.32 -13.92 -10.83
CA ALA A 414 14.21 -12.83 -10.49
C ALA A 414 13.86 -11.54 -11.25
N THR A 415 13.43 -11.66 -12.52
CA THR A 415 12.93 -10.54 -13.33
C THR A 415 11.70 -9.87 -12.73
N ASP A 416 10.80 -10.65 -12.11
CA ASP A 416 9.61 -10.13 -11.44
C ASP A 416 9.99 -9.28 -10.22
N ILE A 417 11.02 -9.70 -9.47
CA ILE A 417 11.47 -9.00 -8.26
C ILE A 417 12.15 -7.68 -8.62
N ILE A 418 13.05 -7.66 -9.62
CA ILE A 418 13.75 -6.43 -10.01
C ILE A 418 12.83 -5.41 -10.68
N GLY A 419 11.85 -5.87 -11.46
CA GLY A 419 10.83 -5.04 -12.09
C GLY A 419 9.55 -4.97 -11.26
N ASN A 420 8.41 -4.53 -11.80
CA ASN A 420 7.17 -4.30 -11.05
C ASN A 420 5.98 -5.09 -11.56
N SER A 421 6.24 -6.34 -11.94
CA SER A 421 5.20 -7.23 -12.46
C SER A 421 4.10 -7.48 -11.43
N ASP A 422 2.91 -7.79 -11.95
CA ASP A 422 1.75 -8.13 -11.12
C ASP A 422 1.98 -9.44 -10.35
N LYS A 423 2.85 -10.33 -10.86
CA LYS A 423 3.31 -11.52 -10.14
C LYS A 423 4.07 -11.18 -8.86
N TYR A 424 4.99 -10.22 -8.92
CA TYR A 424 5.74 -9.79 -7.73
C TYR A 424 4.81 -9.19 -6.67
N LYS A 425 3.88 -8.31 -7.09
CA LYS A 425 2.90 -7.70 -6.18
C LYS A 425 2.04 -8.76 -5.48
N ALA A 426 1.49 -9.70 -6.23
CA ALA A 426 0.69 -10.80 -5.70
C ALA A 426 1.49 -11.74 -4.78
N GLY A 427 2.76 -12.00 -5.13
CA GLY A 427 3.69 -12.76 -4.30
C GLY A 427 3.99 -12.09 -2.97
N LEU A 428 4.23 -10.78 -2.98
CA LEU A 428 4.50 -9.98 -1.79
C LEU A 428 3.26 -9.89 -0.88
N GLU A 429 2.07 -9.69 -1.44
CA GLU A 429 0.80 -9.75 -0.70
C GLU A 429 0.61 -11.12 -0.01
N SER A 430 0.84 -12.20 -0.76
CA SER A 430 0.76 -13.57 -0.24
C SER A 430 1.75 -13.80 0.91
N TYR A 431 2.98 -13.30 0.76
CA TYR A 431 4.01 -13.35 1.79
C TYR A 431 3.56 -12.66 3.07
N TYR A 432 2.99 -11.47 2.95
CA TYR A 432 2.52 -10.72 4.11
C TYR A 432 1.42 -11.45 4.86
N ILE A 433 0.43 -11.98 4.15
CA ILE A 433 -0.73 -12.66 4.76
C ILE A 433 -0.31 -13.99 5.41
N LYS A 434 0.53 -14.78 4.74
CA LYS A 434 0.81 -16.18 5.13
C LYS A 434 2.02 -16.37 6.04
N LYS A 435 2.96 -15.41 6.05
CA LYS A 435 4.18 -15.53 6.85
C LYS A 435 4.32 -14.38 7.82
N LEU A 436 4.26 -13.14 7.33
CA LEU A 436 4.49 -11.98 8.19
C LEU A 436 3.40 -11.84 9.26
N ILE A 437 2.12 -11.81 8.86
CA ILE A 437 0.98 -11.67 9.79
C ILE A 437 0.92 -12.83 10.79
N ASP A 438 1.17 -14.06 10.35
CA ASP A 438 1.05 -15.23 11.22
C ASP A 438 2.18 -15.30 12.26
N LYS A 439 3.39 -14.85 11.90
CA LYS A 439 4.58 -14.97 12.75
C LYS A 439 4.93 -13.72 13.54
N LEU A 440 4.50 -12.55 13.10
CA LEU A 440 4.83 -11.29 13.78
C LEU A 440 4.33 -11.21 15.23
N PRO A 441 3.10 -11.65 15.59
CA PRO A 441 2.66 -11.64 16.99
C PRO A 441 3.50 -12.55 17.88
N GLU A 442 3.87 -13.74 17.39
CA GLU A 442 4.75 -14.66 18.10
C GLU A 442 6.12 -14.00 18.36
N LYS A 443 6.65 -13.31 17.35
CA LYS A 443 7.91 -12.55 17.47
C LYS A 443 7.83 -11.37 18.43
N ILE A 444 6.73 -10.63 18.43
CA ILE A 444 6.50 -9.54 19.40
C ILE A 444 6.52 -10.11 20.82
N VAL A 445 5.78 -11.18 21.08
CA VAL A 445 5.72 -11.82 22.41
C VAL A 445 7.08 -12.36 22.84
N GLU A 446 7.78 -13.05 21.94
CA GLU A 446 9.12 -13.57 22.22
C GLU A 446 10.10 -12.44 22.57
N GLN A 447 10.17 -11.39 21.76
CA GLN A 447 11.17 -10.34 21.90
C GLN A 447 10.88 -9.37 23.05
N TYR A 448 9.63 -8.97 23.26
CA TYR A 448 9.26 -7.88 24.16
C TYR A 448 8.66 -8.33 25.48
N PHE A 449 8.09 -9.54 25.57
CA PHE A 449 7.34 -9.96 26.74
C PHE A 449 8.04 -11.09 27.50
N LYS A 450 8.33 -12.21 26.83
CA LYS A 450 8.87 -13.42 27.49
C LYS A 450 10.29 -13.25 28.01
N ASN A 451 11.12 -12.46 27.34
CA ASN A 451 12.54 -12.29 27.67
C ASN A 451 12.82 -11.21 28.74
N THR A 452 11.80 -10.65 29.40
CA THR A 452 11.93 -9.53 30.33
C THR A 452 12.23 -9.92 31.78
N GLY A 453 12.10 -11.21 32.12
CA GLY A 453 12.19 -11.69 33.51
C GLY A 453 11.01 -11.30 34.40
N ASN A 454 10.04 -10.53 33.87
CA ASN A 454 8.86 -10.10 34.61
C ASN A 454 7.77 -11.19 34.58
N PRO A 455 7.29 -11.70 35.73
CA PRO A 455 6.34 -12.81 35.79
C PRO A 455 4.99 -12.55 35.09
N PHE A 456 4.46 -11.32 35.10
CA PHE A 456 3.19 -11.03 34.42
C PHE A 456 3.37 -10.87 32.91
N LEU A 457 4.48 -10.28 32.44
CA LEU A 457 4.78 -10.22 31.01
C LEU A 457 5.06 -11.60 30.41
N GLN A 458 5.67 -12.51 31.16
CA GLN A 458 5.96 -13.87 30.71
C GLN A 458 4.71 -14.70 30.37
N ASN A 459 3.57 -14.38 30.99
CA ASN A 459 2.29 -15.05 30.74
C ASN A 459 1.54 -14.50 29.52
N VAL A 460 2.06 -13.45 28.88
CA VAL A 460 1.47 -12.89 27.66
C VAL A 460 1.66 -13.86 26.51
N THR A 461 0.59 -14.11 25.76
CA THR A 461 0.60 -15.02 24.60
C THR A 461 0.13 -14.31 23.34
N ALA A 462 0.59 -14.80 22.19
CA ALA A 462 0.15 -14.29 20.90
C ALA A 462 -1.29 -14.76 20.64
N THR A 463 -2.13 -13.88 20.07
CA THR A 463 -3.42 -14.32 19.54
C THR A 463 -3.22 -14.87 18.13
N PRO A 464 -3.72 -16.08 17.80
CA PRO A 464 -3.69 -16.56 16.42
C PRO A 464 -4.46 -15.60 15.51
N ASN A 465 -3.80 -15.12 14.46
CA ASN A 465 -4.39 -14.17 13.53
C ASN A 465 -5.23 -14.93 12.50
N SER A 466 -6.55 -14.95 12.67
CA SER A 466 -7.44 -15.65 11.73
C SER A 466 -8.05 -14.74 10.65
N ASN A 467 -7.94 -13.40 10.74
CA ASN A 467 -8.67 -12.48 9.84
C ASN A 467 -8.00 -11.11 9.58
N ILE A 468 -6.66 -11.01 9.58
CA ILE A 468 -6.01 -9.73 9.18
C ILE A 468 -5.92 -9.66 7.66
N TYR A 469 -6.61 -8.67 7.07
CA TYR A 469 -6.57 -8.37 5.64
C TYR A 469 -5.64 -7.19 5.37
N ILE A 470 -4.71 -7.33 4.42
CA ILE A 470 -3.84 -6.24 4.01
C ILE A 470 -4.44 -5.60 2.76
N GLN A 471 -4.78 -4.32 2.88
CA GLN A 471 -5.25 -3.54 1.75
C GLN A 471 -4.03 -3.07 0.93
N GLU A 472 -4.19 -2.89 -0.40
CA GLU A 472 -3.12 -2.39 -1.26
C GLU A 472 -2.54 -1.06 -0.73
N LYS A 473 -3.38 -0.16 -0.23
CA LYS A 473 -2.97 1.12 0.38
C LYS A 473 -2.09 0.96 1.63
N SER A 474 -2.12 -0.21 2.27
CA SER A 474 -1.25 -0.52 3.41
C SER A 474 0.16 -0.92 2.98
N MET A 475 0.38 -1.17 1.68
CA MET A 475 1.65 -1.54 1.10
C MET A 475 2.27 -0.31 0.42
N ASN A 476 3.50 0.01 0.78
CA ASN A 476 4.20 1.18 0.29
C ASN A 476 5.62 0.82 -0.11
N ARG A 477 6.02 1.21 -1.31
CA ARG A 477 7.42 1.10 -1.73
C ARG A 477 8.20 2.32 -1.29
N LYS A 478 9.27 2.10 -0.52
CA LYS A 478 10.15 3.20 -0.08
C LYS A 478 11.16 3.57 -1.13
N ASN A 479 11.87 2.59 -1.68
CA ASN A 479 12.85 2.76 -2.75
C ASN A 479 13.04 1.44 -3.52
N GLU A 480 13.54 1.54 -4.74
CA GLU A 480 13.91 0.41 -5.60
C GLU A 480 15.12 0.77 -6.47
N LEU A 481 15.82 -0.26 -6.95
CA LEU A 481 16.86 -0.12 -7.95
C LEU A 481 16.28 0.41 -9.29
N GLY A 482 15.10 -0.09 -9.68
CA GLY A 482 14.31 0.43 -10.79
C GLY A 482 14.86 0.14 -12.19
N ALA A 483 14.38 0.87 -13.19
CA ALA A 483 14.74 0.66 -14.59
C ALA A 483 16.14 1.18 -14.94
N MET A 484 16.89 0.36 -15.68
CA MET A 484 18.24 0.68 -16.16
C MET A 484 18.18 1.69 -17.30
N ASN A 485 18.81 2.86 -17.11
CA ASN A 485 18.95 3.87 -18.17
C ASN A 485 20.11 3.48 -19.08
N LEU A 486 19.81 2.80 -20.19
CA LEU A 486 20.81 2.34 -21.14
C LEU A 486 21.40 3.51 -21.95
N GLN A 487 22.49 3.24 -22.66
CA GLN A 487 23.21 4.28 -23.40
C GLN A 487 22.30 4.92 -24.47
N ASN A 488 22.23 6.25 -24.46
CA ASN A 488 21.59 7.01 -25.53
C ASN A 488 22.31 6.75 -26.86
N ILE A 489 21.54 6.48 -27.91
CA ILE A 489 22.06 6.17 -29.24
C ILE A 489 21.86 7.38 -30.12
N ILE A 490 22.87 7.73 -30.91
CA ILE A 490 22.75 8.84 -31.86
C ILE A 490 22.52 8.27 -33.26
N ILE A 491 21.41 8.66 -33.88
CA ILE A 491 21.07 8.26 -35.25
C ILE A 491 21.86 9.09 -36.27
N THR A 492 22.03 8.55 -37.48
CA THR A 492 22.72 9.24 -38.58
C THR A 492 22.06 10.60 -38.87
N LYS A 493 22.87 11.66 -38.86
CA LYS A 493 22.38 13.01 -39.16
C LYS A 493 22.22 13.22 -40.65
N LEU A 494 21.21 13.98 -41.03
CA LEU A 494 20.92 14.41 -42.40
C LEU A 494 21.24 15.91 -42.60
N TYR A 495 21.85 16.57 -41.62
CA TYR A 495 22.21 17.98 -41.67
C TYR A 495 23.51 18.27 -40.91
N GLY A 496 24.17 19.38 -41.26
CA GLY A 496 25.35 19.89 -40.57
C GLY A 496 26.65 19.22 -40.99
N LYS A 497 27.71 19.42 -40.20
CA LYS A 497 29.07 18.93 -40.52
C LYS A 497 29.19 17.42 -40.55
N ASP A 498 28.37 16.71 -39.77
CA ASP A 498 28.38 15.25 -39.66
C ASP A 498 27.29 14.59 -40.56
N GLN A 499 26.77 15.33 -41.56
CA GLN A 499 25.71 14.85 -42.43
C GLN A 499 26.13 13.56 -43.16
N GLY A 500 25.30 12.53 -43.05
CA GLY A 500 25.50 11.23 -43.69
C GLY A 500 26.58 10.36 -43.04
N GLU A 501 27.14 10.76 -41.91
CA GLU A 501 28.10 9.96 -41.14
C GLU A 501 27.39 8.84 -40.39
N ILE A 502 27.84 7.60 -40.59
CA ILE A 502 27.36 6.42 -39.86
C ILE A 502 28.40 6.07 -38.80
N ARG A 503 28.04 6.30 -37.53
CA ARG A 503 28.88 5.91 -36.40
C ARG A 503 28.65 4.44 -36.09
N ASN A 504 29.59 3.58 -36.47
CA ASN A 504 29.45 2.12 -36.39
C ASN A 504 28.91 1.62 -35.04
N HIS A 505 29.39 2.15 -33.91
CA HIS A 505 28.93 1.71 -32.59
C HIS A 505 27.49 2.13 -32.25
N ASP A 506 27.05 3.31 -32.69
CA ASP A 506 25.66 3.77 -32.53
C ASP A 506 24.75 3.02 -33.49
N PHE A 507 25.22 2.78 -34.70
CA PHE A 507 24.51 2.06 -35.74
C PHE A 507 24.21 0.61 -35.33
N GLU A 508 25.20 -0.12 -34.81
CA GLU A 508 25.00 -1.48 -34.34
C GLU A 508 24.04 -1.55 -33.13
N ARG A 509 24.08 -0.54 -32.24
CA ARG A 509 23.08 -0.42 -31.17
C ARG A 509 21.68 -0.12 -31.72
N GLN A 510 21.56 0.76 -32.71
CA GLN A 510 20.28 1.03 -33.36
C GLN A 510 19.68 -0.26 -33.94
N LYS A 511 20.49 -1.11 -34.57
CA LYS A 511 20.05 -2.43 -35.08
C LYS A 511 19.58 -3.36 -33.96
N LEU A 512 20.25 -3.33 -32.81
CA LEU A 512 19.86 -4.10 -31.62
C LEU A 512 18.49 -3.64 -31.10
N TYR A 513 18.34 -2.36 -30.75
CA TYR A 513 17.17 -1.90 -30.00
C TYR A 513 15.93 -1.62 -30.89
N LEU A 514 16.11 -1.26 -32.16
CA LEU A 514 15.01 -1.05 -33.13
C LEU A 514 15.05 -2.05 -34.30
N GLY A 515 15.59 -3.25 -34.10
CA GLY A 515 15.66 -4.23 -35.19
C GLY A 515 15.42 -5.64 -34.72
N LYS A 516 16.45 -6.25 -34.14
CA LYS A 516 16.39 -7.60 -33.59
C LYS A 516 17.50 -7.79 -32.56
N VAL A 517 17.22 -8.53 -31.49
CA VAL A 517 18.28 -9.05 -30.64
C VAL A 517 18.97 -10.23 -31.36
N ASP A 518 20.15 -9.96 -31.92
CA ASP A 518 20.97 -10.97 -32.57
C ASP A 518 21.89 -11.66 -31.55
N ASP A 519 21.71 -12.97 -31.41
CA ASP A 519 22.50 -13.87 -30.56
C ASP A 519 23.58 -14.62 -31.35
N SER A 520 23.73 -14.33 -32.66
CA SER A 520 24.83 -14.88 -33.44
C SER A 520 26.15 -14.38 -32.85
N VAL A 521 27.00 -15.32 -32.46
CA VAL A 521 28.31 -15.03 -31.87
C VAL A 521 29.15 -14.32 -32.94
N LYS A 522 29.48 -13.04 -32.74
CA LYS A 522 30.53 -12.39 -33.53
C LYS A 522 31.83 -13.15 -33.25
N GLU A 523 32.62 -13.46 -34.28
CA GLU A 523 33.85 -14.26 -34.14
C GLU A 523 34.81 -13.74 -33.03
N ASP A 524 34.75 -12.44 -32.71
CA ASP A 524 35.59 -11.76 -31.73
C ASP A 524 34.95 -11.52 -30.33
N TRP A 525 33.69 -11.91 -30.09
CA TRP A 525 33.04 -11.76 -28.78
C TRP A 525 32.77 -13.12 -28.12
N PRO A 526 33.54 -13.53 -27.09
CA PRO A 526 33.16 -14.66 -26.25
C PRO A 526 31.94 -14.25 -25.42
N TYR A 527 30.84 -15.00 -25.54
CA TYR A 527 29.66 -14.83 -24.69
C TYR A 527 30.07 -14.85 -23.20
N GLN A 528 29.29 -14.18 -22.35
CA GLN A 528 29.54 -14.17 -20.90
C GLN A 528 28.52 -15.06 -20.20
N ASP A 529 28.98 -15.98 -19.36
CA ASP A 529 28.08 -16.79 -18.53
C ASP A 529 27.54 -15.92 -17.37
N LEU A 530 26.23 -16.03 -17.13
CA LEU A 530 25.53 -15.27 -16.10
C LEU A 530 25.26 -16.14 -14.86
N ALA A 531 24.96 -15.50 -13.73
CA ALA A 531 24.83 -16.16 -12.44
C ALA A 531 23.71 -17.21 -12.38
N ASP A 532 22.67 -17.07 -13.21
CA ASP A 532 21.56 -18.02 -13.33
C ASP A 532 21.84 -19.17 -14.32
N GLY A 533 23.05 -19.24 -14.88
CA GLY A 533 23.47 -20.24 -15.85
C GLY A 533 23.12 -19.90 -17.30
N SER A 534 22.46 -18.77 -17.55
CA SER A 534 22.22 -18.27 -18.91
C SER A 534 23.47 -17.62 -19.51
N GLN A 535 23.41 -17.27 -20.80
CA GLN A 535 24.55 -16.69 -21.53
C GLN A 535 24.20 -15.34 -22.16
N ALA A 536 25.04 -14.34 -21.89
CA ALA A 536 25.01 -13.06 -22.57
C ALA A 536 25.77 -13.12 -23.89
N LYS A 537 25.04 -13.39 -24.97
CA LYS A 537 25.58 -13.52 -26.33
C LYS A 537 25.71 -12.18 -27.06
N ASN A 538 24.88 -11.20 -26.72
CA ASN A 538 24.92 -9.88 -27.34
C ASN A 538 25.88 -8.92 -26.60
N GLU A 539 26.99 -8.56 -27.25
CA GLU A 539 28.04 -7.68 -26.72
C GLU A 539 27.51 -6.29 -26.33
N TYR A 540 26.75 -5.64 -27.21
CA TYR A 540 26.30 -4.26 -26.99
C TYR A 540 25.31 -4.17 -25.84
N LEU A 541 24.34 -5.09 -25.77
CA LEU A 541 23.42 -5.16 -24.64
C LEU A 541 24.16 -5.37 -23.32
N TYR A 542 25.11 -6.32 -23.30
CA TYR A 542 25.88 -6.61 -22.09
C TYR A 542 26.68 -5.39 -21.62
N LYS A 543 27.41 -4.74 -22.53
CA LYS A 543 28.24 -3.57 -22.20
C LYS A 543 27.42 -2.35 -21.78
N ASP A 544 26.31 -2.08 -22.47
CA ASP A 544 25.41 -0.99 -22.11
C ASP A 544 24.78 -1.22 -20.73
N LEU A 545 24.33 -2.45 -20.46
CA LEU A 545 23.77 -2.81 -19.17
C LEU A 545 24.82 -2.79 -18.06
N GLN A 546 26.01 -3.37 -18.25
CA GLN A 546 27.10 -3.39 -17.27
C GLN A 546 27.39 -2.00 -16.72
N LYS A 547 27.65 -1.06 -17.63
CA LYS A 547 28.01 0.32 -17.27
C LYS A 547 26.91 0.99 -16.45
N THR A 548 25.65 0.82 -16.85
CA THR A 548 24.51 1.42 -16.16
C THR A 548 24.23 0.74 -14.83
N PHE A 549 24.29 -0.60 -14.78
CA PHE A 549 24.02 -1.41 -13.61
C PHE A 549 24.99 -1.09 -12.48
N GLU A 550 26.31 -1.12 -12.74
CA GLU A 550 27.33 -0.87 -11.71
C GLU A 550 27.14 0.52 -11.06
N ASN A 551 26.82 1.54 -11.87
CA ASN A 551 26.58 2.89 -11.38
C ASN A 551 25.26 3.00 -10.60
N GLN A 552 24.15 2.54 -11.17
CA GLN A 552 22.83 2.64 -10.52
C GLN A 552 22.76 1.79 -9.26
N LYS A 553 23.36 0.60 -9.25
CA LYS A 553 23.43 -0.27 -8.08
C LYS A 553 24.18 0.40 -6.92
N SER A 554 25.33 1.01 -7.19
CA SER A 554 26.08 1.76 -6.16
C SER A 554 25.29 2.97 -5.62
N GLN A 555 24.59 3.70 -6.48
CA GLN A 555 23.71 4.79 -6.05
C GLN A 555 22.55 4.28 -5.18
N TYR A 556 21.92 3.17 -5.59
CA TYR A 556 20.83 2.56 -4.85
C TYR A 556 21.28 2.06 -3.47
N GLU A 557 22.46 1.46 -3.34
CA GLU A 557 23.03 1.06 -2.04
C GLU A 557 23.12 2.26 -1.08
N THR A 558 23.48 3.45 -1.59
CA THR A 558 23.53 4.68 -0.78
C THR A 558 22.13 5.16 -0.37
N ILE A 559 21.15 5.08 -1.28
CA ILE A 559 19.75 5.43 -1.00
C ILE A 559 19.17 4.48 0.05
N PHE A 560 19.40 3.18 -0.12
CA PHE A 560 18.96 2.17 0.83
C PHE A 560 19.63 2.34 2.19
N GLU A 561 20.95 2.61 2.24
CA GLU A 561 21.67 2.89 3.50
C GLU A 561 20.99 4.02 4.27
N LYS A 562 20.68 5.13 3.59
CA LYS A 562 19.97 6.25 4.23
C LYS A 562 18.61 5.82 4.78
N SER A 563 17.83 5.10 3.98
CA SER A 563 16.51 4.60 4.41
C SER A 563 16.61 3.62 5.59
N TYR A 564 17.65 2.77 5.61
CA TYR A 564 17.95 1.90 6.73
C TYR A 564 18.29 2.69 8.00
N GLN A 565 19.13 3.73 7.89
CA GLN A 565 19.46 4.61 9.02
C GLN A 565 18.21 5.31 9.58
N ASP A 566 17.31 5.77 8.71
CA ASP A 566 16.03 6.37 9.12
C ASP A 566 15.13 5.36 9.86
N VAL A 567 15.17 4.08 9.49
CA VAL A 567 14.44 3.02 10.19
C VAL A 567 15.02 2.77 11.58
N ILE A 568 16.35 2.76 11.73
CA ILE A 568 17.01 2.45 13.02
C ILE A 568 17.26 3.68 13.91
N GLU A 569 17.05 4.89 13.42
CA GLU A 569 17.18 6.15 14.18
C GLU A 569 16.48 6.12 15.56
N PRO A 570 15.24 5.62 15.69
CA PRO A 570 14.52 5.61 16.96
C PRO A 570 15.24 4.84 18.08
N ILE A 571 16.05 3.84 17.74
CA ILE A 571 16.80 3.02 18.70
C ILE A 571 18.25 3.49 18.89
N THR A 572 18.80 4.31 17.99
CA THR A 572 20.17 4.83 18.10
C THR A 572 20.23 6.14 18.90
N LYS A 573 19.19 6.98 18.82
CA LYS A 573 19.15 8.29 19.52
C LYS A 573 18.60 8.20 20.95
N ASN A 574 17.71 7.26 21.25
CA ASN A 574 17.13 7.12 22.60
C ASN A 574 18.07 6.35 23.54
N LYS A 575 18.72 7.08 24.47
CA LYS A 575 19.64 6.51 25.45
C LYS A 575 18.95 5.66 26.52
N GLU A 576 17.65 5.84 26.75
CA GLU A 576 16.88 5.21 27.84
C GLU A 576 16.58 3.72 27.59
N ASN A 577 16.67 3.23 26.34
CA ASN A 577 16.26 1.87 25.96
C ASN A 577 17.42 0.88 25.71
N LYS A 578 18.66 1.22 26.08
CA LYS A 578 19.86 0.46 25.65
C LYS A 578 19.95 -0.99 26.16
N SER A 579 19.33 -1.32 27.29
CA SER A 579 19.47 -2.66 27.91
C SER A 579 18.86 -3.80 27.10
N ASN A 580 17.87 -3.52 26.24
CA ASN A 580 17.14 -4.54 25.45
C ASN A 580 17.45 -4.50 23.95
N LEU A 581 18.40 -3.66 23.50
CA LEU A 581 18.73 -3.53 22.08
C LEU A 581 19.74 -4.58 21.64
N LYS A 582 19.34 -5.43 20.69
CA LYS A 582 20.25 -6.37 20.05
C LYS A 582 21.32 -5.62 19.23
N PRO A 583 22.57 -6.13 19.18
CA PRO A 583 23.59 -5.60 18.29
C PRO A 583 23.20 -5.77 16.83
N GLU A 584 23.82 -5.00 15.95
CA GLU A 584 23.62 -5.14 14.51
C GLU A 584 24.16 -6.50 14.06
N HIS A 585 23.37 -7.25 13.30
CA HIS A 585 23.78 -8.55 12.80
C HIS A 585 24.97 -8.39 11.84
N SER A 586 25.90 -9.33 11.86
CA SER A 586 27.10 -9.28 11.01
C SER A 586 26.79 -9.24 9.51
N ASP A 587 25.63 -9.79 9.12
CA ASP A 587 25.18 -9.82 7.73
C ASP A 587 24.49 -8.54 7.25
N ILE A 588 24.28 -7.51 8.10
CA ILE A 588 23.63 -6.28 7.65
C ILE A 588 24.42 -5.57 6.55
N ALA A 589 25.75 -5.58 6.62
CA ALA A 589 26.60 -5.09 5.55
C ALA A 589 26.38 -5.84 4.22
N LYS A 590 26.04 -7.14 4.29
CA LYS A 590 25.70 -7.94 3.11
C LYS A 590 24.27 -7.67 2.64
N MET A 591 23.30 -7.55 3.55
CA MET A 591 21.91 -7.19 3.23
C MET A 591 21.86 -5.90 2.41
N LYS A 592 22.58 -4.86 2.83
CA LYS A 592 22.67 -3.56 2.14
C LYS A 592 23.16 -3.68 0.68
N LYS A 593 24.05 -4.63 0.41
CA LYS A 593 24.55 -4.94 -0.94
C LYS A 593 23.58 -5.79 -1.76
N ARG A 594 22.83 -6.68 -1.12
CA ARG A 594 21.95 -7.67 -1.79
C ARG A 594 20.54 -7.17 -2.07
N VAL A 595 20.08 -6.15 -1.34
CA VAL A 595 18.74 -5.59 -1.49
C VAL A 595 18.57 -4.93 -2.86
N VAL A 596 17.38 -5.08 -3.43
CA VAL A 596 16.94 -4.43 -4.68
C VAL A 596 15.69 -3.59 -4.47
N LYS A 597 14.93 -3.86 -3.40
CA LYS A 597 13.75 -3.08 -2.99
C LYS A 597 13.64 -2.96 -1.48
N HIS A 598 13.20 -1.78 -1.04
CA HIS A 598 12.75 -1.52 0.32
C HIS A 598 11.24 -1.31 0.29
N GLU A 599 10.51 -2.29 0.82
CA GLU A 599 9.05 -2.26 0.92
C GLU A 599 8.64 -1.96 2.38
N GLN A 600 7.45 -1.42 2.58
CA GLN A 600 6.85 -1.24 3.90
C GLN A 600 5.40 -1.68 3.86
N VAL A 601 4.95 -2.34 4.93
CA VAL A 601 3.55 -2.71 5.11
C VAL A 601 3.04 -2.25 6.47
N THR A 602 1.87 -1.64 6.50
CA THR A 602 1.16 -1.32 7.75
C THR A 602 0.19 -2.43 8.09
N ILE A 603 0.42 -3.08 9.22
CA ILE A 603 -0.37 -4.20 9.72
C ILE A 603 -1.26 -3.70 10.86
N GLU A 604 -2.57 -3.87 10.69
CA GLU A 604 -3.58 -3.54 11.68
C GLU A 604 -4.15 -4.81 12.32
N GLY A 605 -4.72 -4.70 13.52
CA GLY A 605 -5.47 -5.79 14.15
C GLY A 605 -4.65 -6.85 14.88
N ILE A 606 -3.34 -6.66 15.04
CA ILE A 606 -2.52 -7.53 15.90
C ILE A 606 -3.01 -7.42 17.35
N SER A 607 -3.22 -8.57 18.02
CA SER A 607 -3.61 -8.61 19.43
C SER A 607 -2.79 -9.61 20.25
N LEU A 608 -2.59 -9.25 21.51
CA LEU A 608 -1.87 -10.03 22.52
C LEU A 608 -2.84 -10.43 23.63
N LYS A 609 -2.73 -11.65 24.15
CA LYS A 609 -3.50 -12.11 25.30
C LYS A 609 -2.71 -11.91 26.58
N THR A 610 -3.25 -11.15 27.52
CA THR A 610 -2.72 -11.00 28.89
C THR A 610 -2.94 -12.26 29.72
N SER A 611 -2.34 -12.33 30.91
CA SER A 611 -2.42 -13.49 31.83
C SER A 611 -3.87 -13.90 32.14
N ASN A 612 -4.76 -12.94 32.30
CA ASN A 612 -6.17 -13.17 32.55
C ASN A 612 -7.00 -13.54 31.30
N GLY A 613 -6.36 -13.67 30.14
CA GLY A 613 -7.01 -13.99 28.86
C GLY A 613 -7.59 -12.80 28.09
N TYR A 614 -7.46 -11.57 28.60
CA TYR A 614 -7.90 -10.38 27.88
C TYR A 614 -7.06 -10.14 26.62
N SER A 615 -7.73 -9.80 25.51
CA SER A 615 -7.10 -9.59 24.21
C SER A 615 -6.82 -8.10 23.99
N GLN A 616 -5.60 -7.66 24.31
CA GLN A 616 -5.15 -6.31 24.02
C GLN A 616 -4.82 -6.16 22.52
N LYS A 617 -5.53 -5.26 21.84
CA LYS A 617 -5.19 -4.86 20.47
C LYS A 617 -4.04 -3.86 20.46
N LEU A 618 -3.09 -4.03 19.54
CA LEU A 618 -2.04 -3.05 19.28
C LEU A 618 -2.54 -2.01 18.27
N ASN A 619 -1.99 -0.81 18.37
CA ASN A 619 -2.08 0.18 17.28
C ASN A 619 -1.37 -0.32 16.02
N PRO A 620 -1.74 0.17 14.83
CA PRO A 620 -1.13 -0.23 13.56
C PRO A 620 0.40 -0.21 13.62
N LEU A 621 1.04 -1.27 13.11
CA LEU A 621 2.48 -1.42 13.05
C LEU A 621 2.96 -1.27 11.61
N ALA A 622 3.84 -0.30 11.35
CA ALA A 622 4.55 -0.20 10.08
C ALA A 622 5.80 -1.08 10.13
N ILE A 623 5.89 -2.07 9.24
CA ILE A 623 7.00 -3.03 9.14
C ILE A 623 7.72 -2.79 7.82
N ASP A 624 9.02 -2.54 7.91
CA ASP A 624 9.93 -2.37 6.77
C ASP A 624 10.53 -3.72 6.36
N LEU A 625 10.62 -3.98 5.06
CA LEU A 625 11.19 -5.18 4.46
C LEU A 625 12.32 -4.82 3.48
N SER A 626 13.37 -5.65 3.52
CA SER A 626 14.45 -5.66 2.55
C SER A 626 14.28 -6.85 1.62
N VAL A 627 14.01 -6.58 0.35
CA VAL A 627 13.81 -7.61 -0.68
C VAL A 627 15.06 -7.75 -1.54
N ALA A 628 15.62 -8.95 -1.60
CA ALA A 628 16.72 -9.32 -2.48
C ALA A 628 16.22 -10.28 -3.59
N VAL A 629 17.00 -10.43 -4.66
CA VAL A 629 16.79 -11.54 -5.61
C VAL A 629 17.24 -12.86 -4.97
N ASN A 630 18.46 -12.86 -4.45
CA ASN A 630 19.04 -14.00 -3.73
C ASN A 630 19.80 -13.48 -2.51
N LYS A 631 19.26 -13.72 -1.31
CA LYS A 631 19.88 -13.19 -0.09
C LYS A 631 21.14 -13.95 0.34
N THR A 632 21.49 -15.06 -0.31
CA THR A 632 22.68 -15.87 -0.03
C THR A 632 23.89 -15.58 -0.93
N SER A 633 23.67 -14.87 -2.05
CA SER A 633 24.72 -14.55 -3.04
C SER A 633 25.58 -13.37 -2.59
N ASP A 634 26.90 -13.49 -2.69
CA ASP A 634 27.86 -12.41 -2.39
C ASP A 634 28.11 -11.46 -3.58
N ASN A 635 27.59 -11.80 -4.76
CA ASN A 635 27.91 -11.10 -6.02
C ASN A 635 26.80 -10.16 -6.51
N GLU A 636 25.72 -9.97 -5.74
CA GLU A 636 24.53 -9.19 -6.16
C GLU A 636 24.82 -7.73 -6.52
N SER A 637 25.94 -7.16 -6.08
CA SER A 637 26.39 -5.81 -6.44
C SER A 637 27.24 -5.75 -7.72
N SER A 638 27.41 -6.86 -8.44
CA SER A 638 28.28 -6.97 -9.61
C SER A 638 27.59 -7.67 -10.79
N VAL A 639 28.24 -7.65 -11.96
CA VAL A 639 27.76 -8.37 -13.16
C VAL A 639 27.66 -9.89 -12.98
N ASN A 640 28.35 -10.44 -11.97
CA ASN A 640 28.31 -11.88 -11.64
C ASN A 640 27.17 -12.24 -10.67
N GLY A 641 26.25 -11.31 -10.39
CA GLY A 641 25.11 -11.49 -9.48
C GLY A 641 23.83 -11.90 -10.20
N TYR A 642 22.88 -12.44 -9.44
CA TYR A 642 21.56 -12.82 -9.96
C TYR A 642 20.72 -11.59 -10.37
N VAL A 643 20.91 -10.44 -9.70
CA VAL A 643 20.30 -9.17 -10.13
C VAL A 643 20.68 -8.81 -11.57
N PHE A 644 21.99 -8.84 -11.89
CA PHE A 644 22.46 -8.49 -13.24
C PHE A 644 21.93 -9.46 -14.29
N ALA A 645 21.98 -10.76 -14.00
CA ALA A 645 21.44 -11.80 -14.87
C ALA A 645 19.95 -11.56 -15.18
N ALA A 646 19.16 -11.23 -14.15
CA ALA A 646 17.75 -10.91 -14.31
C ALA A 646 17.52 -9.69 -15.21
N TYR A 647 18.28 -8.60 -15.05
CA TYR A 647 18.15 -7.45 -15.96
C TYR A 647 18.51 -7.84 -17.39
N TYR A 648 19.62 -8.55 -17.61
CA TYR A 648 20.03 -8.94 -18.96
C TYR A 648 18.96 -9.77 -19.66
N ASN A 649 18.49 -10.84 -19.00
CA ASN A 649 17.51 -11.75 -19.55
C ASN A 649 16.14 -11.08 -19.74
N GLY A 650 15.70 -10.26 -18.78
CA GLY A 650 14.45 -9.52 -18.88
C GLY A 650 14.47 -8.49 -20.00
N ILE A 651 15.55 -7.70 -20.14
CA ILE A 651 15.69 -6.70 -21.22
C ILE A 651 15.71 -7.41 -22.58
N LYS A 652 16.51 -8.48 -22.71
CA LYS A 652 16.59 -9.28 -23.93
C LYS A 652 15.22 -9.81 -24.33
N HIS A 653 14.51 -10.47 -23.42
CA HIS A 653 13.18 -11.02 -23.67
C HIS A 653 12.19 -9.92 -24.08
N ASN A 654 12.15 -8.81 -23.34
CA ASN A 654 11.22 -7.71 -23.60
C ASN A 654 11.49 -7.03 -24.95
N LEU A 655 12.76 -6.90 -25.36
CA LEU A 655 13.12 -6.43 -26.71
C LEU A 655 12.66 -7.44 -27.77
N ASP A 656 12.83 -8.73 -27.55
CA ASP A 656 12.40 -9.77 -28.47
C ASP A 656 10.88 -9.79 -28.67
N VAL A 657 10.11 -9.65 -27.58
CA VAL A 657 8.64 -9.49 -27.61
C VAL A 657 8.27 -8.22 -28.39
N PHE A 658 8.92 -7.09 -28.09
CA PHE A 658 8.71 -5.83 -28.80
C PHE A 658 8.99 -5.95 -30.32
N HIS A 659 10.12 -6.54 -30.71
CA HIS A 659 10.48 -6.73 -32.11
C HIS A 659 9.51 -7.66 -32.83
N ARG A 660 9.08 -8.76 -32.21
CA ARG A 660 8.07 -9.68 -32.77
C ARG A 660 6.71 -9.02 -32.93
N PHE A 661 6.30 -8.18 -31.99
CA PHE A 661 5.00 -7.51 -32.04
C PHE A 661 4.89 -6.53 -33.22
N TYR A 662 5.93 -5.73 -33.47
CA TYR A 662 5.94 -4.82 -34.63
C TYR A 662 6.45 -5.51 -35.91
N GLY A 663 7.05 -6.70 -35.81
CA GLY A 663 7.74 -7.36 -36.91
C GLY A 663 8.94 -6.54 -37.40
N MET A 664 9.76 -6.08 -36.45
CA MET A 664 10.89 -5.19 -36.71
C MET A 664 12.04 -5.94 -37.37
N SER A 665 12.80 -5.22 -38.20
CA SER A 665 14.11 -5.68 -38.66
C SER A 665 15.09 -4.54 -38.84
N PRO A 666 16.41 -4.81 -38.72
CA PRO A 666 17.44 -3.79 -38.81
C PRO A 666 17.41 -3.05 -40.15
N THR A 667 17.68 -1.74 -40.10
CA THR A 667 17.93 -0.93 -41.30
C THR A 667 19.15 -1.44 -42.09
N ASP A 668 19.13 -1.29 -43.40
CA ASP A 668 20.16 -1.72 -44.34
C ASP A 668 21.00 -0.55 -44.88
N ILE A 669 20.92 0.63 -44.24
CA ILE A 669 21.70 1.81 -44.64
C ILE A 669 23.21 1.53 -44.60
N ARG A 670 23.92 2.12 -45.56
CA ARG A 670 25.38 1.98 -45.71
C ARG A 670 26.00 3.33 -45.97
N SER A 671 27.32 3.41 -45.85
CA SER A 671 28.08 4.62 -46.18
C SER A 671 27.80 5.11 -47.61
N SER A 672 27.55 4.17 -48.53
CA SER A 672 27.20 4.42 -49.94
C SER A 672 25.73 4.81 -50.19
N SER A 673 24.84 4.71 -49.19
CA SER A 673 23.44 5.16 -49.33
C SER A 673 23.38 6.66 -49.56
N THR A 674 22.37 7.12 -50.30
CA THR A 674 22.11 8.56 -50.47
C THR A 674 21.73 9.20 -49.14
N ILE A 675 21.87 10.53 -49.02
CA ILE A 675 21.49 11.23 -47.78
C ILE A 675 20.02 10.95 -47.39
N PRO A 676 19.02 11.06 -48.29
CA PRO A 676 17.65 10.67 -47.97
C PRO A 676 17.49 9.22 -47.49
N GLN A 677 18.22 8.27 -48.07
CA GLN A 677 18.16 6.86 -47.66
C GLN A 677 18.70 6.64 -46.23
N LYS A 678 19.70 7.43 -45.82
CA LYS A 678 20.32 7.33 -44.49
C LYS A 678 19.39 7.76 -43.35
N GLY A 679 18.23 8.34 -43.65
CA GLY A 679 17.19 8.65 -42.65
C GLY A 679 16.43 7.44 -42.13
N LEU A 680 16.58 6.27 -42.76
CA LEU A 680 15.89 5.04 -42.38
C LEU A 680 16.38 4.48 -41.04
N VAL A 681 15.50 4.51 -40.04
CA VAL A 681 15.84 4.07 -38.68
C VAL A 681 15.68 2.55 -38.54
N PHE A 682 14.57 1.99 -39.01
CA PHE A 682 14.31 0.55 -38.99
C PHE A 682 13.23 0.14 -39.99
N TYR A 683 13.12 -1.17 -40.24
CA TYR A 683 12.03 -1.77 -41.00
C TYR A 683 10.98 -2.39 -40.09
N MET A 684 9.73 -2.41 -40.55
CA MET A 684 8.59 -2.99 -39.86
C MET A 684 7.67 -3.71 -40.87
N THR A 685 7.34 -4.98 -40.62
CA THR A 685 6.32 -5.68 -41.42
C THR A 685 4.90 -5.32 -40.97
N GLY A 686 4.74 -4.84 -39.73
CA GLY A 686 3.46 -4.45 -39.14
C GLY A 686 2.57 -5.64 -38.78
N LYS A 687 3.05 -6.87 -38.89
CA LYS A 687 2.30 -8.09 -38.60
C LYS A 687 2.79 -8.71 -37.30
N PRO A 688 2.04 -8.57 -36.19
CA PRO A 688 2.50 -9.12 -34.93
C PRO A 688 2.53 -10.63 -34.97
N LEU A 689 3.54 -11.19 -34.30
CA LEU A 689 3.72 -12.62 -34.14
C LEU A 689 3.38 -13.03 -32.70
N GLY A 690 2.66 -14.14 -32.56
CA GLY A 690 2.46 -14.79 -31.26
C GLY A 690 3.75 -15.42 -30.73
N GLU A 691 3.71 -15.96 -29.51
CA GLU A 691 4.84 -16.72 -28.93
C GLU A 691 5.25 -17.92 -29.81
N ASP A 692 4.30 -18.52 -30.52
CA ASP A 692 4.55 -19.62 -31.46
C ASP A 692 5.16 -19.17 -32.80
N GLY A 693 5.43 -17.87 -32.93
CA GLY A 693 6.01 -17.25 -34.12
C GLY A 693 5.04 -17.08 -35.28
N LYS A 694 3.74 -17.33 -35.11
CA LYS A 694 2.74 -17.18 -36.18
C LYS A 694 2.07 -15.81 -36.17
N GLU A 695 1.67 -15.35 -37.35
CA GLU A 695 0.93 -14.08 -37.53
C GLU A 695 -0.44 -14.15 -36.85
N ILE A 696 -0.80 -13.10 -36.09
CA ILE A 696 -2.04 -13.07 -35.27
C ILE A 696 -3.27 -12.50 -36.01
N GLY A 697 -3.21 -12.35 -37.33
CA GLY A 697 -4.33 -11.80 -38.12
C GLY A 697 -4.63 -10.31 -37.88
N PHE A 698 -3.63 -9.55 -37.43
CA PHE A 698 -3.67 -8.09 -37.29
C PHE A 698 -2.52 -7.47 -38.10
N ASN A 699 -2.76 -6.32 -38.73
CA ASN A 699 -1.75 -5.59 -39.47
C ASN A 699 -1.78 -4.11 -39.07
N ILE A 700 -0.69 -3.65 -38.44
CA ILE A 700 -0.49 -2.28 -37.98
C ILE A 700 -0.51 -1.30 -39.16
N TRP A 701 0.06 -1.66 -40.31
CA TRP A 701 0.03 -0.79 -41.50
C TRP A 701 -1.38 -0.58 -42.03
N ASP A 702 -2.21 -1.63 -42.02
CA ASP A 702 -3.60 -1.53 -42.46
C ASP A 702 -4.43 -0.74 -41.44
N TRP A 703 -4.24 -1.01 -40.15
CA TRP A 703 -4.88 -0.24 -39.08
C TRP A 703 -4.54 1.25 -39.16
N TRP A 704 -3.26 1.57 -39.41
CA TRP A 704 -2.78 2.93 -39.68
C TRP A 704 -3.51 3.57 -40.88
N LYS A 705 -3.68 2.86 -42.00
CA LYS A 705 -4.42 3.39 -43.17
C LYS A 705 -5.86 3.76 -42.82
N ASP A 706 -6.49 2.97 -41.97
CA ASP A 706 -7.89 3.12 -41.58
C ASP A 706 -8.13 4.17 -40.48
N LEU A 707 -7.06 4.75 -39.89
CA LEU A 707 -7.21 5.80 -38.89
C LEU A 707 -7.84 7.07 -39.49
N PRO A 708 -8.84 7.66 -38.81
CA PRO A 708 -9.44 8.90 -39.28
C PRO A 708 -8.45 10.08 -39.24
N PRO A 709 -8.68 11.11 -40.06
CA PRO A 709 -7.94 12.36 -39.97
C PRO A 709 -8.01 12.94 -38.56
N ASN A 710 -6.98 13.70 -38.19
CA ASN A 710 -6.87 14.34 -36.89
C ASN A 710 -8.11 15.23 -36.60
N GLN A 711 -8.68 15.20 -35.39
CA GLN A 711 -9.86 16.02 -34.99
C GLN A 711 -9.56 17.53 -34.82
N GLY A 712 -8.70 18.08 -35.68
CA GLY A 712 -8.44 19.51 -35.86
C GLY A 712 -8.56 19.97 -37.32
N SER A 713 -8.80 19.06 -38.26
CA SER A 713 -9.00 19.38 -39.68
C SER A 713 -10.34 20.06 -39.90
N ARG A 714 -10.39 21.08 -40.77
CA ARG A 714 -11.60 21.85 -41.06
C ARG A 714 -12.71 20.92 -41.58
N PRO A 715 -14.01 21.24 -41.39
CA PRO A 715 -15.12 20.33 -41.69
C PRO A 715 -15.29 19.87 -43.16
N ASN A 716 -14.44 20.34 -44.09
CA ASN A 716 -14.63 20.19 -45.53
C ASN A 716 -13.40 19.65 -46.28
N GLU A 717 -12.35 19.16 -45.59
CA GLU A 717 -11.23 18.48 -46.24
C GLU A 717 -11.50 16.98 -46.28
N GLU A 718 -11.23 16.34 -47.42
CA GLU A 718 -11.48 14.92 -47.68
C GLU A 718 -10.86 14.03 -46.60
N LYS A 719 -11.38 12.79 -46.48
CA LYS A 719 -10.98 11.78 -45.49
C LYS A 719 -9.51 11.34 -45.66
N GLU A 720 -8.56 12.21 -45.34
CA GLU A 720 -7.14 11.90 -45.37
C GLU A 720 -6.75 11.15 -44.09
N SER A 721 -6.21 9.94 -44.24
CA SER A 721 -5.60 9.15 -43.16
C SER A 721 -4.57 9.97 -42.37
N PHE A 722 -4.28 9.61 -41.11
CA PHE A 722 -3.29 10.30 -40.26
C PHE A 722 -1.90 10.46 -40.92
N LEU A 723 -1.57 9.63 -41.92
CA LEU A 723 -0.33 9.68 -42.72
C LEU A 723 -0.55 10.27 -44.11
N ASN A 724 -1.58 11.10 -44.31
CA ASN A 724 -1.71 11.96 -45.50
C ASN A 724 -1.99 13.42 -45.11
N ALA A 725 -2.15 13.71 -43.82
CA ALA A 725 -2.35 15.07 -43.32
C ALA A 725 -1.19 16.00 -43.70
N THR A 726 -1.51 17.26 -43.99
CA THR A 726 -0.53 18.28 -44.38
C THR A 726 0.56 18.50 -43.34
N LEU A 727 0.25 18.38 -42.03
CA LEU A 727 1.20 18.46 -40.90
C LEU A 727 0.67 17.67 -39.69
N THR A 728 1.52 16.84 -39.06
CA THR A 728 1.16 16.00 -37.89
C THR A 728 2.13 16.22 -36.72
N GLN A 729 1.62 16.25 -35.49
CA GLN A 729 2.45 16.35 -34.28
C GLN A 729 2.99 14.97 -33.85
N ALA A 730 4.20 14.94 -33.29
CA ALA A 730 4.83 13.73 -32.75
C ALA A 730 3.98 12.94 -31.74
N GLY A 731 3.14 13.61 -30.94
CA GLY A 731 2.23 12.95 -30.00
C GLY A 731 1.17 12.08 -30.68
N HIS A 732 0.79 12.39 -31.93
CA HIS A 732 -0.09 11.52 -32.72
C HIS A 732 0.64 10.29 -33.24
N VAL A 733 1.89 10.45 -33.69
CA VAL A 733 2.74 9.30 -34.08
C VAL A 733 2.98 8.38 -32.89
N THR A 734 3.24 8.93 -31.70
CA THR A 734 3.34 8.14 -30.46
C THR A 734 2.07 7.35 -30.16
N ARG A 735 0.89 7.97 -30.26
CA ARG A 735 -0.39 7.26 -30.05
C ARG A 735 -0.64 6.19 -31.10
N ALA A 736 -0.25 6.44 -32.35
CA ALA A 736 -0.34 5.45 -33.43
C ALA A 736 0.60 4.27 -33.20
N LEU A 737 1.83 4.50 -32.73
CA LEU A 737 2.76 3.43 -32.33
C LEU A 737 2.18 2.62 -31.17
N LYS A 738 1.60 3.28 -30.15
CA LYS A 738 0.95 2.62 -29.00
C LYS A 738 -0.38 1.95 -29.29
N LEU A 739 -0.89 2.05 -30.53
CA LEU A 739 -2.23 1.57 -30.91
C LEU A 739 -3.36 2.16 -30.04
N ASP A 740 -3.19 3.40 -29.56
CA ASP A 740 -4.09 4.07 -28.62
C ASP A 740 -4.75 5.29 -29.26
N ILE A 741 -5.37 5.07 -30.42
CA ILE A 741 -6.18 6.08 -31.11
C ILE A 741 -7.64 5.67 -31.04
N ASN A 742 -8.51 6.62 -30.66
CA ASN A 742 -9.97 6.47 -30.56
C ASN A 742 -10.49 5.35 -29.66
N ASN A 743 -9.70 4.89 -28.67
CA ASN A 743 -10.09 3.77 -27.80
C ASN A 743 -10.52 2.51 -28.56
N ASP A 744 -9.87 2.21 -29.70
CA ASP A 744 -10.14 0.99 -30.46
C ASP A 744 -9.92 -0.26 -29.58
N ALA A 745 -11.02 -0.91 -29.20
CA ALA A 745 -11.00 -2.07 -28.31
C ALA A 745 -10.26 -3.26 -28.92
N LYS A 746 -10.29 -3.43 -30.25
CA LYS A 746 -9.57 -4.53 -30.92
C LYS A 746 -8.07 -4.28 -30.82
N ALA A 747 -7.62 -3.07 -31.13
CA ALA A 747 -6.22 -2.69 -31.05
C ALA A 747 -5.67 -2.79 -29.61
N LYS A 748 -6.46 -2.33 -28.62
CA LYS A 748 -6.14 -2.47 -27.19
C LYS A 748 -6.05 -3.93 -26.73
N ASN A 749 -6.98 -4.78 -27.16
CA ASN A 749 -6.90 -6.21 -26.83
C ASN A 749 -5.66 -6.88 -27.45
N ILE A 750 -5.32 -6.53 -28.69
CA ILE A 750 -4.13 -7.05 -29.36
C ILE A 750 -2.85 -6.65 -28.62
N ILE A 751 -2.68 -5.38 -28.25
CA ILE A 751 -1.47 -4.95 -27.53
C ILE A 751 -1.39 -5.56 -26.12
N ASN A 752 -2.51 -5.64 -25.40
CA ASN A 752 -2.54 -6.26 -24.07
C ASN A 752 -2.16 -7.75 -24.13
N GLN A 753 -2.72 -8.49 -25.10
CA GLN A 753 -2.52 -9.93 -25.22
C GLN A 753 -1.14 -10.30 -25.79
N TYR A 754 -0.63 -9.56 -26.76
CA TYR A 754 0.56 -9.97 -27.52
C TYR A 754 1.80 -9.14 -27.25
N LEU A 755 1.67 -7.97 -26.60
CA LEU A 755 2.80 -7.17 -26.12
C LEU A 755 2.88 -7.21 -24.60
N TYR A 756 1.93 -6.60 -23.88
CA TYR A 756 2.07 -6.34 -22.43
C TYR A 756 2.08 -7.61 -21.58
N SER A 757 1.16 -8.55 -21.82
CA SER A 757 1.10 -9.80 -21.04
C SER A 757 2.30 -10.73 -21.28
N GLN A 758 3.07 -10.49 -22.34
CA GLN A 758 4.24 -11.30 -22.72
C GLN A 758 5.56 -10.75 -22.17
N MET A 759 5.56 -9.53 -21.64
CA MET A 759 6.74 -8.89 -21.05
C MET A 759 7.09 -9.52 -19.70
N TRP A 760 8.38 -9.72 -19.46
CA TRP A 760 8.90 -10.16 -18.16
C TRP A 760 9.19 -8.98 -17.25
N GLY A 761 8.92 -9.17 -15.96
CA GLY A 761 9.23 -8.18 -14.92
C GLY A 761 8.48 -6.85 -15.04
N SER A 762 7.56 -6.69 -15.97
CA SER A 762 6.85 -5.42 -16.21
C SER A 762 5.37 -5.56 -15.87
N ALA A 763 4.71 -4.46 -15.52
CA ALA A 763 3.26 -4.45 -15.35
C ALA A 763 2.55 -4.88 -16.66
N SER A 764 1.43 -5.58 -16.56
CA SER A 764 0.70 -6.14 -17.72
C SER A 764 -0.20 -5.13 -18.44
N ASN A 765 0.12 -3.83 -18.33
CA ASN A 765 -0.70 -2.72 -18.85
C ASN A 765 0.17 -1.63 -19.51
N ASP A 766 -0.48 -0.56 -19.95
CA ASP A 766 0.12 0.61 -20.60
C ASP A 766 1.16 1.36 -19.74
N ASN A 767 1.12 1.18 -18.41
CA ASN A 767 2.17 1.68 -17.52
C ASN A 767 3.44 0.83 -17.56
N GLY A 768 3.34 -0.44 -17.96
CA GLY A 768 4.44 -1.40 -17.95
C GLY A 768 5.37 -1.31 -19.15
N PHE A 769 4.93 -0.79 -20.31
CA PHE A 769 5.79 -0.59 -21.49
C PHE A 769 5.36 0.62 -22.33
N LYS A 770 6.33 1.45 -22.72
CA LYS A 770 6.12 2.65 -23.53
C LYS A 770 7.05 2.63 -24.73
N PHE A 771 6.47 2.84 -25.92
CA PHE A 771 7.19 3.19 -27.13
C PHE A 771 6.77 4.60 -27.57
N ASN A 772 7.66 5.57 -27.38
CA ASN A 772 7.39 6.97 -27.64
C ASN A 772 8.19 7.47 -28.85
N PHE A 773 7.56 8.34 -29.63
CA PHE A 773 8.21 9.09 -30.70
C PHE A 773 8.23 10.57 -30.35
N TYR A 774 9.41 11.16 -30.40
CA TYR A 774 9.63 12.55 -30.10
C TYR A 774 10.15 13.29 -31.32
N GLN A 775 9.65 14.50 -31.50
CA GLN A 775 10.15 15.43 -32.50
C GLN A 775 10.23 16.83 -31.91
N GLY A 776 11.24 17.58 -32.31
CA GLY A 776 11.34 19.01 -32.04
C GLY A 776 11.75 19.78 -33.29
N SER A 777 11.39 21.06 -33.34
CA SER A 777 11.79 21.99 -34.41
C SER A 777 12.48 23.21 -33.78
N THR A 778 13.40 23.84 -34.52
CA THR A 778 13.99 25.14 -34.15
C THR A 778 13.12 26.35 -34.52
N ALA A 779 11.92 26.13 -35.06
CA ALA A 779 10.99 27.20 -35.38
C ALA A 779 10.52 27.98 -34.12
N PRO A 780 10.08 29.24 -34.26
CA PRO A 780 9.49 30.02 -33.16
C PRO A 780 8.32 29.29 -32.48
N GLN A 781 8.06 29.60 -31.20
CA GLN A 781 6.99 28.99 -30.41
C GLN A 781 5.65 28.96 -31.18
N GLY A 782 5.10 27.76 -31.38
CA GLY A 782 3.81 27.52 -32.07
C GLY A 782 3.89 26.59 -33.29
N TRP A 783 5.10 26.31 -33.81
CA TRP A 783 5.33 25.41 -34.96
C TRP A 783 6.08 24.12 -34.55
N ASN A 784 5.92 23.72 -33.28
CA ASN A 784 6.68 22.64 -32.67
C ASN A 784 6.32 21.28 -33.28
N GLY A 785 7.32 20.61 -33.86
CA GLY A 785 7.23 19.17 -34.19
C GLY A 785 6.18 18.82 -35.25
N LEU A 786 5.93 19.72 -36.20
CA LEU A 786 5.03 19.48 -37.32
C LEU A 786 5.83 19.00 -38.53
N ASN A 787 5.77 17.70 -38.79
CA ASN A 787 6.23 17.11 -40.05
C ASN A 787 5.03 16.64 -40.87
N LYS A 788 5.18 16.65 -42.19
CA LYS A 788 4.31 15.86 -43.04
C LYS A 788 4.82 14.43 -43.02
N TYR A 789 3.91 13.49 -42.71
CA TYR A 789 4.18 12.07 -42.81
C TYR A 789 3.31 11.48 -43.91
N THR A 790 3.93 10.69 -44.77
CA THR A 790 3.26 10.03 -45.91
C THR A 790 3.52 8.53 -45.90
N MET A 791 2.48 7.73 -46.13
CA MET A 791 2.68 6.30 -46.40
C MET A 791 2.93 6.05 -47.87
N ALA A 792 4.07 5.45 -48.19
CA ALA A 792 4.36 4.92 -49.52
C ALA A 792 4.30 3.39 -49.49
N ASP A 793 3.45 2.80 -50.33
CA ASP A 793 3.38 1.34 -50.47
C ASP A 793 4.53 0.76 -51.32
N ASN A 794 5.20 1.60 -52.13
CA ASN A 794 6.29 1.20 -53.01
C ASN A 794 7.51 2.11 -52.85
N GLU A 795 8.68 1.62 -53.24
CA GLU A 795 9.88 2.46 -53.34
C GLU A 795 9.67 3.56 -54.40
N ASN A 796 10.06 4.80 -54.09
CA ASN A 796 9.91 5.95 -54.99
C ASN A 796 11.04 6.95 -54.76
N ASN A 797 11.59 7.53 -55.83
CA ASN A 797 12.67 8.53 -55.78
C ASN A 797 13.87 8.13 -54.90
N GLY A 798 14.18 6.83 -54.85
CA GLY A 798 15.26 6.28 -54.03
C GLY A 798 14.93 6.12 -52.54
N LEU A 799 13.70 6.45 -52.11
CA LEU A 799 13.18 6.20 -50.77
C LEU A 799 12.54 4.80 -50.70
N LYS A 800 12.67 4.15 -49.55
CA LYS A 800 12.06 2.84 -49.27
C LYS A 800 10.56 2.99 -49.03
N ALA A 801 9.77 1.97 -49.36
CA ALA A 801 8.36 1.91 -48.95
C ALA A 801 8.25 2.08 -47.42
N GLY A 802 7.15 2.63 -46.91
CA GLY A 802 6.92 2.88 -45.48
C GLY A 802 6.50 4.32 -45.17
N ILE A 803 6.90 4.81 -43.99
CA ILE A 803 6.63 6.18 -43.53
C ILE A 803 7.72 7.10 -44.06
N HIS A 804 7.36 7.94 -45.00
CA HIS A 804 8.18 9.08 -45.43
C HIS A 804 7.87 10.27 -44.53
N THR A 805 8.88 11.09 -44.29
CA THR A 805 8.75 12.32 -43.51
C THR A 805 9.50 13.45 -44.18
N ILE A 806 8.88 14.63 -44.18
CA ILE A 806 9.51 15.89 -44.57
C ILE A 806 9.09 16.97 -43.58
N GLY A 807 10.04 17.83 -43.22
CA GLY A 807 9.77 18.95 -42.33
C GLY A 807 9.09 20.12 -43.05
N ASN A 808 8.84 21.18 -42.29
CA ASN A 808 8.29 22.43 -42.80
C ASN A 808 9.39 23.52 -42.86
N ASN A 809 10.48 23.23 -43.59
CA ASN A 809 11.62 24.13 -43.82
C ASN A 809 12.28 24.66 -42.53
N SER A 810 12.26 23.88 -41.45
CA SER A 810 12.92 24.19 -40.17
C SER A 810 13.75 23.02 -39.70
N LEU A 811 14.83 23.28 -38.96
CA LEU A 811 15.71 22.23 -38.45
C LEU A 811 14.93 21.34 -37.47
N GLN A 812 15.06 20.02 -37.63
CA GLN A 812 14.31 19.02 -36.88
C GLN A 812 15.21 18.16 -36.01
N THR A 813 14.73 17.81 -34.82
CA THR A 813 15.27 16.76 -33.95
C THR A 813 14.27 15.60 -33.90
N ILE A 814 14.76 14.36 -33.90
CA ILE A 814 13.94 13.15 -33.87
C ILE A 814 14.54 12.19 -32.84
N ALA A 815 13.68 11.60 -32.01
CA ALA A 815 14.06 10.51 -31.13
C ALA A 815 12.94 9.47 -30.95
N PHE A 816 13.33 8.26 -30.61
CA PHE A 816 12.47 7.20 -30.10
C PHE A 816 12.84 6.92 -28.65
N GLY A 817 11.85 6.62 -27.82
CA GLY A 817 12.05 6.15 -26.45
C GLY A 817 11.39 4.79 -26.25
N ILE A 818 12.14 3.82 -25.72
CA ILE A 818 11.62 2.52 -25.31
C ILE A 818 11.84 2.41 -23.81
N GLU A 819 10.76 2.24 -23.04
CA GLU A 819 10.78 2.25 -21.58
C GLU A 819 9.87 1.15 -21.01
N ASN A 820 10.34 0.45 -19.99
CA ASN A 820 9.55 -0.41 -19.11
C ASN A 820 10.14 -0.41 -17.69
N ASP A 821 9.63 -1.27 -16.81
CA ASP A 821 10.10 -1.40 -15.43
C ASP A 821 11.57 -1.88 -15.31
N LEU A 822 12.15 -2.45 -16.38
CA LEU A 822 13.51 -3.00 -16.38
C LEU A 822 14.53 -2.07 -17.05
N PHE A 823 14.14 -1.32 -18.08
CA PHE A 823 15.05 -0.46 -18.82
C PHE A 823 14.37 0.74 -19.48
N ASN A 824 15.18 1.75 -19.76
CA ASN A 824 14.84 2.90 -20.57
C ASN A 824 15.98 3.17 -21.55
N ILE A 825 15.65 3.38 -22.82
CA ILE A 825 16.61 3.76 -23.84
C ILE A 825 16.04 4.84 -24.78
N GLN A 826 16.88 5.82 -25.09
CA GLN A 826 16.59 6.85 -26.07
C GLN A 826 17.46 6.68 -27.31
N ILE A 827 16.82 6.76 -28.48
CA ILE A 827 17.45 6.56 -29.80
C ILE A 827 17.18 7.78 -30.64
N GLY A 828 18.22 8.57 -30.87
CA GLY A 828 18.13 9.94 -31.40
C GLY A 828 18.08 10.98 -30.27
N GLU A 829 17.96 12.24 -30.68
CA GLU A 829 17.97 13.38 -29.77
C GLU A 829 16.68 14.17 -29.91
N TRP A 830 16.12 14.58 -28.77
CA TRP A 830 14.92 15.40 -28.73
C TRP A 830 15.18 16.70 -27.97
N LYS A 831 15.03 17.82 -28.69
CA LYS A 831 15.08 19.17 -28.12
C LYS A 831 14.06 20.07 -28.81
N ILE A 832 13.37 20.90 -28.01
CA ILE A 832 12.41 21.91 -28.49
C ILE A 832 13.06 23.30 -28.41
N GLY A 833 12.82 24.15 -29.41
CA GLY A 833 13.25 25.55 -29.41
C GLY A 833 14.64 25.76 -30.00
N GLN A 834 15.45 26.67 -29.46
CA GLN A 834 16.84 26.91 -29.90
C GLN A 834 17.75 25.73 -29.51
N ALA A 835 17.50 24.58 -30.12
CA ALA A 835 18.36 23.42 -30.03
C ALA A 835 19.72 23.78 -30.65
N PRO A 836 20.85 23.49 -29.97
CA PRO A 836 22.13 23.71 -30.60
C PRO A 836 22.24 22.83 -31.85
N LEU A 837 22.89 23.35 -32.90
CA LEU A 837 22.90 22.77 -34.24
C LEU A 837 23.46 21.33 -34.28
N ASP A 838 24.24 20.95 -33.27
CA ASP A 838 24.79 19.62 -33.07
C ASP A 838 23.74 18.56 -32.73
N THR A 839 22.55 18.96 -32.26
CA THR A 839 21.45 18.05 -31.89
C THR A 839 20.39 17.88 -32.99
N VAL A 840 20.56 18.61 -34.10
CA VAL A 840 19.66 18.57 -35.25
C VAL A 840 19.90 17.30 -36.07
N HIS A 841 18.82 16.61 -36.38
CA HIS A 841 18.82 15.43 -37.24
C HIS A 841 18.61 15.79 -38.71
N ASN A 842 17.69 16.70 -39.05
CA ASN A 842 17.31 16.99 -40.44
C ASN A 842 17.11 18.51 -40.64
N ASP A 843 17.30 19.00 -41.88
CA ASP A 843 17.24 20.43 -42.22
C ASP A 843 15.82 20.99 -42.42
N GLY A 844 14.83 20.09 -42.46
CA GLY A 844 13.42 20.37 -42.71
C GLY A 844 13.02 20.31 -44.17
N ASN A 845 13.96 20.19 -45.11
CA ASN A 845 13.72 20.15 -46.56
C ASN A 845 13.99 18.77 -47.16
N THR A 846 14.86 18.01 -46.51
CA THR A 846 15.23 16.67 -46.97
C THR A 846 14.14 15.69 -46.58
N GLU A 847 13.38 15.21 -47.57
CA GLU A 847 12.47 14.06 -47.41
C GLU A 847 13.26 12.77 -47.22
N PHE A 848 12.82 11.90 -46.31
CA PHE A 848 13.43 10.59 -46.09
C PHE A 848 12.41 9.55 -45.62
N THR A 849 12.73 8.27 -45.78
CA THR A 849 12.00 7.18 -45.13
C THR A 849 12.42 7.09 -43.67
N LEU A 850 11.51 7.31 -42.72
CA LEU A 850 11.77 7.16 -41.28
C LEU A 850 11.65 5.70 -40.83
N ILE A 851 10.55 5.05 -41.21
CA ILE A 851 10.25 3.63 -40.91
C ILE A 851 9.95 2.94 -42.23
N GLY A 852 10.74 1.92 -42.58
CA GLY A 852 10.56 1.16 -43.80
C GLY A 852 9.49 0.08 -43.66
N LYS A 853 8.66 -0.11 -44.67
CA LYS A 853 7.74 -1.25 -44.81
C LYS A 853 8.46 -2.39 -45.53
N LYS A 854 8.33 -3.61 -45.00
CA LYS A 854 8.98 -4.81 -45.54
C LYS A 854 7.98 -5.90 -45.87
#